data_AF-A0A1Y2R8Z8-F1
#
_entry.id   AF-A0A1Y2R8Z8-F1
#
_cell.length_a   1.000
_cell.length_b   1.000
_cell.length_c   1.000
_cell.angle_alpha   90.00
_cell.angle_beta   90.00
_cell.angle_gamma   90.00
#
_symmetry.space_group_name_H-M   'P 1'
#
loop_
_entity.id
_entity.type
_entity.pdbx_description
1 polymer ?
#
loop_
_entity_poly.entity_id
_entity_poly.type
_entity_poly.pdbx_seq_one_letter_code
_entity_poly.pdbx_strand_id
1 'polypeptide(L)'
;MLRNLDYKKVLEAIIQVNTIDHTDNANFAVLLTNLSASDFDFKKRIVTGNEFYKFIHQKANLRSSLIADDENSVSLDLFLSLFIHFTLKEKIAGCKNHKEVLAQLKADSFYIAQPGLQEELKFSCLAYFLRTTNLEWHQFIAEFNAKNWSEIHLLSSIFPVSFASVADFLNWIAEIVKVQERDLAIGSIGKSISEWILHKPDNGKEVEENLETIANYSFTNRFFSAVLSGLKDKQKKEVSYYTELLVPLINAGNSYTILHAIGFISQNRDIDKLSYFNLLSLKLSSGVLEKKEFIRLCGIYDIHNTEVYGIIDPMIESQDENKEEIYVVIEFLQREPAQLDKEWFAKATHLIFSKNQPEYKQSLNYLLTLIAEFNLPFAYDLFTFRLQIMGGNELLEDALVEMIRKDYPMFQTRFIGWLAIDDKWVHNSILHITSLTALDKSLFSFKPEVYESLTDKESLFVAYKIVGHVYSMEILQSLLLSLIKSIKKENEVLKEGLYFILSEYLIYNYRSTLDLIKKDIEDKQLLPFAKDIFEKVTGYYENYFTQLRSIVVAKEIRPYKDHSQLHNFYYRKLFADIPKKAEKNSLMSLFKSTQVNANNWAIRRANELKHVPSPLGHISVTSEFPSGEKLNPIYQEFIRRTYQKIEKDEINID
;
A
#
# COMPACT_ATOMS: atom_id res chain seq x y z
N MET A 1 6.06 -2.98 -21.80
CA MET A 1 6.21 -1.52 -21.97
C MET A 1 7.24 -1.30 -23.06
N LEU A 2 6.82 -0.72 -24.19
CA LEU A 2 7.73 -0.25 -25.23
C LEU A 2 8.69 0.77 -24.57
N ARG A 3 10.00 0.58 -24.70
CA ARG A 3 10.99 1.60 -24.30
C ARG A 3 10.64 2.87 -25.07
N ASN A 4 10.71 4.06 -24.45
CA ASN A 4 10.38 5.37 -25.06
C ASN A 4 10.91 5.46 -26.50
N LEU A 5 10.10 5.06 -27.48
CA LEU A 5 10.42 5.02 -28.89
C LEU A 5 10.16 6.41 -29.43
N ASP A 6 11.21 7.04 -29.96
CA ASP A 6 11.07 8.34 -30.60
C ASP A 6 10.51 8.15 -32.01
N TYR A 7 9.17 8.12 -32.12
CA TYR A 7 8.49 7.92 -33.39
C TYR A 7 8.88 8.98 -34.44
N LYS A 8 9.33 10.18 -34.04
CA LYS A 8 9.81 11.21 -34.98
C LYS A 8 11.08 10.74 -35.68
N LYS A 9 12.03 10.17 -34.93
CA LYS A 9 13.25 9.57 -35.49
C LYS A 9 12.94 8.39 -36.41
N VAL A 10 12.00 7.53 -36.01
CA VAL A 10 11.56 6.40 -36.85
C VAL A 10 10.94 6.90 -38.15
N LEU A 11 10.06 7.92 -38.09
CA LEU A 11 9.47 8.51 -39.30
C LEU A 11 10.50 9.20 -40.19
N GLU A 12 11.43 9.94 -39.62
CA GLU A 12 12.53 10.57 -40.35
C GLU A 12 13.39 9.51 -41.06
N ALA A 13 13.71 8.41 -40.36
CA ALA A 13 14.42 7.27 -40.93
C ALA A 13 13.64 6.64 -42.08
N ILE A 14 12.33 6.38 -41.93
CA ILE A 14 11.48 5.82 -42.99
C ILE A 14 11.49 6.73 -44.24
N ILE A 15 11.36 8.05 -44.06
CA ILE A 15 11.36 9.01 -45.16
C ILE A 15 12.68 8.96 -45.92
N GLN A 16 13.80 8.97 -45.19
CA GLN A 16 15.14 8.95 -45.81
C GLN A 16 15.39 7.61 -46.53
N VAL A 17 15.08 6.49 -45.89
CA VAL A 17 15.29 5.16 -46.46
C VAL A 17 14.49 4.95 -47.75
N ASN A 18 13.27 5.52 -47.84
CA ASN A 18 12.46 5.45 -49.05
C ASN A 18 13.04 6.20 -50.27
N THR A 19 14.10 7.00 -50.08
CA THR A 19 14.81 7.67 -51.18
C THR A 19 15.98 6.87 -51.76
N ILE A 20 16.32 5.72 -51.15
CA ILE A 20 17.46 4.90 -51.56
C ILE A 20 17.08 4.03 -52.77
N ASP A 21 17.98 3.93 -53.75
CA ASP A 21 17.80 3.13 -54.96
C ASP A 21 17.88 1.62 -54.69
N HIS A 22 17.06 0.84 -55.41
CA HIS A 22 16.89 -0.60 -55.24
C HIS A 22 18.03 -1.46 -55.80
N THR A 23 18.99 -0.84 -56.49
CA THR A 23 20.14 -1.52 -57.10
C THR A 23 21.10 -2.12 -56.05
N ASP A 24 20.97 -1.75 -54.78
CA ASP A 24 21.85 -2.18 -53.67
C ASP A 24 21.26 -3.27 -52.74
N ASN A 25 20.04 -3.78 -53.03
CA ASN A 25 19.31 -4.71 -52.17
C ASN A 25 20.11 -5.98 -51.79
N ALA A 26 20.83 -6.57 -52.75
CA ALA A 26 21.54 -7.84 -52.53
C ALA A 26 22.74 -7.70 -51.57
N ASN A 27 23.48 -6.59 -51.67
CA ASN A 27 24.62 -6.32 -50.79
C ASN A 27 24.15 -5.99 -49.37
N PHE A 28 23.02 -5.30 -49.25
CA PHE A 28 22.46 -4.95 -47.94
C PHE A 28 21.91 -6.16 -47.19
N ALA A 29 21.19 -7.06 -47.88
CA ALA A 29 20.67 -8.28 -47.29
C ALA A 29 21.78 -9.16 -46.68
N VAL A 30 22.94 -9.25 -47.34
CA VAL A 30 24.11 -9.98 -46.84
C VAL A 30 24.71 -9.33 -45.58
N LEU A 31 24.80 -7.99 -45.56
CA LEU A 31 25.30 -7.25 -44.39
C LEU A 31 24.38 -7.41 -43.17
N LEU A 32 23.06 -7.43 -43.37
CA LEU A 32 22.08 -7.65 -42.30
C LEU A 32 22.20 -9.04 -41.68
N THR A 33 22.48 -10.07 -42.50
CA THR A 33 22.61 -11.46 -42.00
C THR A 33 23.90 -11.71 -41.21
N ASN A 34 24.89 -10.82 -41.32
CA ASN A 34 26.18 -10.95 -40.62
C ASN A 34 26.21 -10.29 -39.24
N LEU A 35 25.15 -9.56 -38.86
CA LEU A 35 25.09 -8.90 -37.55
C LEU A 35 24.72 -9.90 -36.44
N SER A 36 25.50 -9.85 -35.37
CA SER A 36 25.36 -10.65 -34.16
C SER A 36 24.65 -9.86 -33.04
N ALA A 37 24.20 -10.55 -31.99
CA ALA A 37 23.57 -9.88 -30.84
C ALA A 37 24.50 -8.87 -30.13
N SER A 38 25.83 -9.07 -30.21
CA SER A 38 26.84 -8.15 -29.64
C SER A 38 26.97 -6.84 -30.41
N ASP A 39 26.45 -6.77 -31.64
CA ASP A 39 26.49 -5.56 -32.47
C ASP A 39 25.40 -4.55 -32.08
N PHE A 40 24.52 -4.88 -31.13
CA PHE A 40 23.43 -4.02 -30.68
C PHE A 40 23.69 -3.48 -29.27
N ASP A 41 23.92 -2.16 -29.15
CA ASP A 41 23.87 -1.47 -27.86
C ASP A 41 22.47 -0.89 -27.66
N PHE A 42 21.63 -1.66 -26.98
CA PHE A 42 20.24 -1.27 -26.71
C PHE A 42 20.10 -0.08 -25.76
N LYS A 43 21.11 0.17 -24.91
CA LYS A 43 21.08 1.29 -23.96
C LYS A 43 21.34 2.60 -24.70
N LYS A 44 22.28 2.58 -25.64
CA LYS A 44 22.57 3.72 -26.53
C LYS A 44 21.66 3.79 -27.76
N ARG A 45 20.86 2.74 -28.02
CA ARG A 45 20.04 2.60 -29.23
C ARG A 45 20.86 2.72 -30.53
N ILE A 46 22.00 2.04 -30.57
CA ILE A 46 22.89 2.03 -31.74
C ILE A 46 23.23 0.61 -32.16
N VAL A 47 23.60 0.47 -33.44
CA VAL A 47 24.16 -0.75 -34.02
C VAL A 47 25.61 -0.44 -34.40
N THR A 48 26.54 -1.22 -33.85
CA THR A 48 27.98 -1.11 -34.10
C THR A 48 28.41 -2.13 -35.15
N GLY A 49 29.11 -1.70 -36.19
CA GLY A 49 29.60 -2.61 -37.21
C GLY A 49 30.33 -1.87 -38.32
N ASN A 50 31.65 -2.08 -38.42
CA ASN A 50 32.50 -1.34 -39.35
C ASN A 50 32.09 -1.49 -40.81
N GLU A 51 31.66 -2.68 -41.23
CA GLU A 51 31.22 -2.93 -42.62
C GLU A 51 29.84 -2.34 -42.90
N PHE A 52 28.90 -2.49 -41.95
CA PHE A 52 27.57 -1.91 -42.05
C PHE A 52 27.62 -0.38 -42.08
N TYR A 53 28.37 0.23 -41.16
CA TYR A 53 28.59 1.68 -41.12
C TYR A 53 29.21 2.22 -42.42
N LYS A 54 30.27 1.57 -42.93
CA LYS A 54 30.90 1.96 -44.21
C LYS A 54 29.92 1.88 -45.37
N PHE A 55 29.09 0.84 -45.42
CA PHE A 55 28.07 0.70 -46.46
C PHE A 55 27.06 1.86 -46.42
N ILE A 56 26.52 2.17 -45.24
CA ILE A 56 25.56 3.28 -45.05
C ILE A 56 26.16 4.63 -45.48
N HIS A 57 27.41 4.90 -45.09
CA HIS A 57 28.09 6.15 -45.43
C HIS A 57 28.48 6.28 -46.91
N GLN A 58 28.86 5.18 -47.57
CA GLN A 58 29.39 5.22 -48.94
C GLN A 58 28.31 5.20 -50.02
N LYS A 59 27.18 4.51 -49.77
CA LYS A 59 26.19 4.21 -50.81
C LYS A 59 24.92 5.04 -50.75
N ALA A 60 24.49 5.44 -49.56
CA ALA A 60 23.11 5.90 -49.40
C ALA A 60 22.93 7.43 -49.51
N ASN A 61 24.00 8.23 -49.63
CA ASN A 61 23.93 9.70 -49.57
C ASN A 61 23.09 10.22 -48.38
N LEU A 62 22.94 9.41 -47.33
CA LEU A 62 22.15 9.70 -46.14
C LEU A 62 22.89 10.75 -45.32
N ARG A 63 22.68 12.03 -45.66
CA ARG A 63 23.12 13.16 -44.84
C ARG A 63 22.04 13.46 -43.82
N SER A 64 22.13 12.93 -42.61
CA SER A 64 21.20 13.32 -41.55
C SER A 64 21.70 13.09 -40.13
N SER A 65 21.02 13.77 -39.22
CA SER A 65 21.10 13.71 -37.76
C SER A 65 20.85 12.32 -37.12
N LEU A 66 20.66 11.28 -37.94
CA LEU A 66 20.38 9.90 -37.53
C LEU A 66 21.62 9.00 -37.54
N ILE A 67 22.74 9.50 -38.06
CA ILE A 67 24.07 8.90 -37.89
C ILE A 67 24.59 9.41 -36.55
N ALA A 68 24.94 8.49 -35.64
CA ALA A 68 25.46 8.87 -34.34
C ALA A 68 26.80 9.61 -34.50
N ASP A 69 27.09 10.58 -33.62
CA ASP A 69 28.36 11.34 -33.62
C ASP A 69 29.60 10.44 -33.41
N ASP A 70 29.40 9.18 -33.03
CA ASP A 70 30.45 8.20 -32.76
C ASP A 70 30.83 7.47 -34.06
N GLU A 71 32.07 7.66 -34.51
CA GLU A 71 32.64 7.00 -35.69
C GLU A 71 32.47 5.48 -35.56
N ASN A 72 31.72 4.85 -36.48
CA ASN A 72 31.42 3.40 -36.58
C ASN A 72 30.09 2.90 -35.99
N SER A 73 29.11 3.77 -35.73
CA SER A 73 27.77 3.34 -35.29
C SER A 73 26.62 3.98 -36.07
N VAL A 74 25.50 3.26 -36.17
CA VAL A 74 24.26 3.73 -36.81
C VAL A 74 23.13 3.68 -35.78
N SER A 75 22.21 4.64 -35.80
CA SER A 75 21.04 4.57 -34.90
C SER A 75 20.19 3.33 -35.17
N LEU A 76 19.66 2.74 -34.10
CA LEU A 76 18.80 1.57 -34.19
C LEU A 76 17.56 1.85 -35.04
N ASP A 77 17.01 3.07 -34.98
CA ASP A 77 15.82 3.46 -35.74
C ASP A 77 16.07 3.46 -37.26
N LEU A 78 17.25 3.94 -37.69
CA LEU A 78 17.69 3.88 -39.08
C LEU A 78 17.95 2.45 -39.52
N PHE A 79 18.65 1.66 -38.70
CA PHE A 79 18.90 0.24 -38.95
C PHE A 79 17.59 -0.53 -39.20
N LEU A 80 16.61 -0.40 -38.30
CA LEU A 80 15.33 -1.10 -38.41
C LEU A 80 14.57 -0.69 -39.67
N SER A 81 14.56 0.61 -40.00
CA SER A 81 13.91 1.12 -41.20
C SER A 81 14.52 0.57 -42.49
N LEU A 82 15.85 0.48 -42.55
CA LEU A 82 16.56 -0.13 -43.67
C LEU A 82 16.28 -1.63 -43.76
N PHE A 83 16.32 -2.35 -42.64
CA PHE A 83 15.97 -3.77 -42.61
C PHE A 83 14.58 -4.02 -43.19
N ILE A 84 13.59 -3.22 -42.78
CA ILE A 84 12.22 -3.35 -43.30
C ILE A 84 12.18 -3.02 -44.79
N HIS A 85 12.81 -1.93 -45.22
CA HIS A 85 12.79 -1.48 -46.62
C HIS A 85 13.41 -2.50 -47.58
N PHE A 86 14.53 -3.11 -47.21
CA PHE A 86 15.27 -4.02 -48.10
C PHE A 86 14.80 -5.48 -47.99
N THR A 87 14.32 -5.92 -46.83
CA THR A 87 14.01 -7.34 -46.58
C THR A 87 12.51 -7.63 -46.55
N LEU A 88 11.70 -6.68 -46.07
CA LEU A 88 10.27 -6.92 -45.82
C LEU A 88 9.33 -6.15 -46.75
N LYS A 89 9.78 -5.05 -47.37
CA LYS A 89 8.94 -4.15 -48.20
C LYS A 89 8.02 -4.91 -49.16
N GLU A 90 8.57 -5.78 -50.01
CA GLU A 90 7.78 -6.54 -50.99
C GLU A 90 6.82 -7.53 -50.33
N LYS A 91 7.22 -8.15 -49.20
CA LYS A 91 6.37 -9.10 -48.47
C LYS A 91 5.17 -8.40 -47.82
N ILE A 92 5.38 -7.18 -47.31
CA ILE A 92 4.35 -6.43 -46.60
C ILE A 92 3.52 -5.54 -47.54
N ALA A 93 3.99 -5.23 -48.75
CA ALA A 93 3.26 -4.39 -49.71
C ALA A 93 1.88 -4.96 -50.11
N GLY A 94 1.73 -6.28 -50.10
CA GLY A 94 0.46 -6.96 -50.39
C GLY A 94 -0.47 -7.13 -49.18
N CYS A 95 -0.04 -6.74 -47.98
CA CYS A 95 -0.84 -6.87 -46.77
C CYS A 95 -2.00 -5.85 -46.75
N LYS A 96 -3.12 -6.24 -46.14
CA LYS A 96 -4.34 -5.42 -46.04
C LYS A 96 -4.53 -4.76 -44.68
N ASN A 97 -3.89 -5.27 -43.64
CA ASN A 97 -4.04 -4.79 -42.27
C ASN A 97 -2.81 -5.09 -41.42
N HIS A 98 -2.77 -4.55 -40.19
CA HIS A 98 -1.66 -4.74 -39.26
C HIS A 98 -1.40 -6.21 -38.89
N LYS A 99 -2.43 -7.07 -38.85
CA LYS A 99 -2.25 -8.50 -38.49
C LYS A 99 -1.50 -9.26 -39.57
N GLU A 100 -1.82 -9.02 -40.84
CA GLU A 100 -1.11 -9.61 -41.96
C GLU A 100 0.36 -9.15 -41.98
N VAL A 101 0.62 -7.86 -41.74
CA VAL A 101 1.99 -7.33 -41.63
C VAL A 101 2.75 -8.02 -40.49
N LEU A 102 2.13 -8.13 -39.31
CA LEU A 102 2.74 -8.82 -38.18
C LEU A 102 2.95 -10.31 -38.42
N ALA A 103 2.11 -10.97 -39.21
CA ALA A 103 2.29 -12.36 -39.60
C ALA A 103 3.51 -12.53 -40.52
N GLN A 104 3.68 -11.64 -41.51
CA GLN A 104 4.86 -11.62 -42.38
C GLN A 104 6.15 -11.35 -41.58
N LEU A 105 6.11 -10.38 -40.66
CA LEU A 105 7.26 -10.08 -39.79
C LEU A 105 7.62 -11.27 -38.90
N LYS A 106 6.64 -11.93 -38.28
CA LYS A 106 6.87 -13.10 -37.39
C LYS A 106 7.43 -14.31 -38.12
N ALA A 107 7.18 -14.43 -39.44
CA ALA A 107 7.75 -15.46 -40.27
C ALA A 107 9.21 -15.17 -40.71
N ASP A 108 9.70 -13.95 -40.47
CA ASP A 108 11.05 -13.57 -40.87
C ASP A 108 12.12 -14.13 -39.92
N SER A 109 13.20 -14.67 -40.49
CA SER A 109 14.28 -15.30 -39.73
C SER A 109 15.01 -14.32 -38.81
N PHE A 110 15.14 -13.05 -39.19
CA PHE A 110 15.81 -12.05 -38.36
C PHE A 110 14.98 -11.73 -37.11
N TYR A 111 13.65 -11.61 -37.27
CA TYR A 111 12.72 -11.40 -36.17
C TYR A 111 12.76 -12.56 -35.14
N ILE A 112 12.84 -13.80 -35.62
CA ILE A 112 12.98 -14.99 -34.77
C ILE A 112 14.34 -15.00 -34.05
N ALA A 113 15.42 -14.64 -34.75
CA ALA A 113 16.77 -14.65 -34.22
C ALA A 113 17.05 -13.53 -33.20
N GLN A 114 16.26 -12.45 -33.19
CA GLN A 114 16.49 -11.24 -32.39
C GLN A 114 15.35 -10.97 -31.40
N PRO A 115 15.16 -11.79 -30.35
CA PRO A 115 14.08 -11.60 -29.37
C PRO A 115 14.11 -10.24 -28.66
N GLY A 116 15.30 -9.66 -28.48
CA GLY A 116 15.50 -8.35 -27.85
C GLY A 116 15.05 -7.14 -28.69
N LEU A 117 14.71 -7.34 -29.97
CA LEU A 117 14.26 -6.29 -30.89
C LEU A 117 12.80 -6.44 -31.32
N GLN A 118 12.09 -7.46 -30.84
CA GLN A 118 10.80 -7.83 -31.39
C GLN A 118 9.75 -6.72 -31.29
N GLU A 119 9.73 -5.97 -30.19
CA GLU A 119 8.76 -4.90 -29.98
C GLU A 119 9.07 -3.67 -30.84
N GLU A 120 10.35 -3.28 -30.94
CA GLU A 120 10.83 -2.22 -31.82
C GLU A 120 10.62 -2.58 -33.30
N LEU A 121 10.84 -3.84 -33.70
CA LEU A 121 10.57 -4.33 -35.05
C LEU A 121 9.08 -4.30 -35.39
N LYS A 122 8.21 -4.74 -34.48
CA LYS A 122 6.74 -4.63 -34.66
C LYS A 122 6.35 -3.17 -34.90
N PHE A 123 6.83 -2.27 -34.04
CA PHE A 123 6.55 -0.85 -34.15
C PHE A 123 7.02 -0.28 -35.50
N SER A 124 8.32 -0.40 -35.81
CA SER A 124 8.92 0.17 -37.01
C SER A 124 8.31 -0.42 -38.29
N CYS A 125 7.98 -1.71 -38.30
CA CYS A 125 7.38 -2.38 -39.46
C CYS A 125 5.96 -1.86 -39.73
N LEU A 126 5.14 -1.73 -38.69
CA LEU A 126 3.80 -1.17 -38.80
C LEU A 126 3.83 0.32 -39.20
N ALA A 127 4.74 1.11 -38.62
CA ALA A 127 4.91 2.52 -38.97
C ALA A 127 5.36 2.69 -40.44
N TYR A 128 6.32 1.86 -40.89
CA TYR A 128 6.78 1.84 -42.27
C TYR A 128 5.65 1.47 -43.24
N PHE A 129 4.87 0.42 -42.92
CA PHE A 129 3.75 -0.03 -43.74
C PHE A 129 2.69 1.07 -43.89
N LEU A 130 2.24 1.68 -42.78
CA LEU A 130 1.28 2.79 -42.81
C LEU A 130 1.77 3.96 -43.65
N ARG A 131 3.05 4.31 -43.53
CA ARG A 131 3.64 5.46 -44.24
C ARG A 131 3.77 5.22 -45.73
N THR A 132 4.00 3.99 -46.17
CA THR A 132 4.24 3.63 -47.58
C THR A 132 2.97 3.30 -48.34
N THR A 133 1.95 2.75 -47.67
CA THR A 133 0.67 2.38 -48.29
C THR A 133 -0.38 3.47 -48.24
N ASN A 134 -0.25 4.45 -47.32
CA ASN A 134 -1.28 5.45 -47.02
C ASN A 134 -2.66 4.83 -46.72
N LEU A 135 -2.66 3.62 -46.14
CA LEU A 135 -3.88 2.92 -45.77
C LEU A 135 -4.66 3.70 -44.70
N GLU A 136 -5.98 3.81 -44.88
CA GLU A 136 -6.86 4.46 -43.90
C GLU A 136 -6.86 3.69 -42.58
N TRP A 137 -7.02 4.38 -41.44
CA TRP A 137 -6.85 3.76 -40.13
C TRP A 137 -7.78 2.58 -39.90
N HIS A 138 -9.09 2.72 -40.19
CA HIS A 138 -10.05 1.63 -40.04
C HIS A 138 -9.71 0.39 -40.89
N GLN A 139 -9.08 0.56 -42.05
CA GLN A 139 -8.60 -0.55 -42.88
C GLN A 139 -7.35 -1.17 -42.27
N PHE A 140 -6.41 -0.35 -41.79
CA PHE A 140 -5.20 -0.81 -41.13
C PHE A 140 -5.49 -1.62 -39.86
N ILE A 141 -6.45 -1.19 -39.05
CA ILE A 141 -6.87 -1.90 -37.84
C ILE A 141 -7.99 -2.92 -38.09
N ALA A 142 -8.24 -3.29 -39.35
CA ALA A 142 -9.22 -4.35 -39.64
C ALA A 142 -8.89 -5.60 -38.82
N GLU A 143 -9.95 -6.21 -38.27
CA GLU A 143 -9.87 -7.35 -37.35
C GLU A 143 -9.28 -7.04 -35.96
N PHE A 144 -9.13 -5.78 -35.56
CA PHE A 144 -8.65 -5.40 -34.23
C PHE A 144 -9.36 -6.14 -33.08
N ASN A 145 -8.59 -6.62 -32.11
CA ASN A 145 -9.12 -7.29 -30.93
C ASN A 145 -8.97 -6.43 -29.66
N ALA A 146 -10.05 -5.76 -29.26
CA ALA A 146 -10.13 -4.98 -28.03
C ALA A 146 -9.95 -5.77 -26.72
N LYS A 147 -9.89 -7.11 -26.76
CA LYS A 147 -9.52 -7.95 -25.58
C LYS A 147 -8.01 -8.13 -25.41
N ASN A 148 -7.21 -7.79 -26.43
CA ASN A 148 -5.77 -8.06 -26.44
C ASN A 148 -4.97 -6.80 -26.07
N TRP A 149 -4.56 -6.69 -24.80
CA TRP A 149 -3.78 -5.54 -24.31
C TRP A 149 -2.46 -5.29 -25.06
N SER A 150 -1.79 -6.35 -25.52
CA SER A 150 -0.56 -6.18 -26.30
C SER A 150 -0.83 -5.51 -27.65
N GLU A 151 -1.98 -5.81 -28.26
CA GLU A 151 -2.41 -5.23 -29.53
C GLU A 151 -2.90 -3.79 -29.33
N ILE A 152 -3.64 -3.52 -28.25
CA ILE A 152 -4.03 -2.15 -27.85
C ILE A 152 -2.81 -1.26 -27.69
N HIS A 153 -1.82 -1.67 -26.89
CA HIS A 153 -0.62 -0.87 -26.66
C HIS A 153 0.24 -0.68 -27.91
N LEU A 154 0.33 -1.70 -28.76
CA LEU A 154 1.06 -1.58 -30.02
C LEU A 154 0.34 -0.60 -30.96
N LEU A 155 -0.97 -0.73 -31.16
CA LEU A 155 -1.73 0.18 -32.00
C LEU A 155 -1.79 1.60 -31.43
N SER A 156 -1.89 1.76 -30.11
CA SER A 156 -1.79 3.09 -29.49
C SER A 156 -0.43 3.72 -29.75
N SER A 157 0.66 2.96 -29.65
CA SER A 157 1.99 3.50 -29.96
C SER A 157 2.14 3.95 -31.42
N ILE A 158 1.43 3.29 -32.35
CA ILE A 158 1.43 3.59 -33.79
C ILE A 158 0.46 4.72 -34.16
N PHE A 159 -0.57 4.96 -33.34
CA PHE A 159 -1.60 5.96 -33.58
C PHE A 159 -1.04 7.36 -33.92
N PRO A 160 0.01 7.90 -33.24
CA PRO A 160 0.62 9.18 -33.58
C PRO A 160 1.13 9.33 -35.01
N VAL A 161 1.53 8.22 -35.65
CA VAL A 161 2.10 8.23 -37.01
C VAL A 161 1.07 7.91 -38.09
N SER A 162 -0.18 7.64 -37.70
CA SER A 162 -1.25 7.25 -38.60
C SER A 162 -1.85 8.42 -39.40
N PHE A 163 -2.72 8.10 -40.36
CA PHE A 163 -3.60 9.04 -41.05
C PHE A 163 -5.05 8.94 -40.53
N ALA A 164 -5.25 8.52 -39.28
CA ALA A 164 -6.57 8.42 -38.69
C ALA A 164 -7.28 9.79 -38.70
N SER A 165 -8.55 9.80 -39.13
CA SER A 165 -9.49 10.90 -38.95
C SER A 165 -10.05 10.93 -37.53
N VAL A 166 -10.79 11.99 -37.16
CA VAL A 166 -11.54 12.02 -35.89
C VAL A 166 -12.58 10.89 -35.84
N ALA A 167 -13.20 10.54 -36.96
CA ALA A 167 -14.15 9.43 -37.02
C ALA A 167 -13.48 8.09 -36.72
N ASP A 168 -12.29 7.85 -37.30
CA ASP A 168 -11.50 6.65 -37.03
C ASP A 168 -11.08 6.56 -35.55
N PHE A 169 -10.64 7.68 -34.97
CA PHE A 169 -10.33 7.81 -33.55
C PHE A 169 -11.52 7.42 -32.66
N LEU A 170 -12.68 8.03 -32.91
CA LEU A 170 -13.89 7.80 -32.11
C LEU A 170 -14.34 6.34 -32.18
N ASN A 171 -14.34 5.74 -33.37
CA ASN A 171 -14.71 4.33 -33.56
C ASN A 171 -13.76 3.40 -32.81
N TRP A 172 -12.45 3.62 -32.93
CA TRP A 172 -11.45 2.78 -32.29
C TRP A 172 -11.50 2.86 -30.76
N ILE A 173 -11.65 4.07 -30.20
CA ILE A 173 -11.79 4.24 -28.74
C ILE A 173 -13.11 3.64 -28.23
N ALA A 174 -14.21 3.79 -28.97
CA ALA A 174 -15.49 3.18 -28.60
C ALA A 174 -15.38 1.65 -28.47
N GLU A 175 -14.66 1.00 -29.39
CA GLU A 175 -14.40 -0.45 -29.31
C GLU A 175 -13.56 -0.85 -28.09
N ILE A 176 -12.52 -0.07 -27.76
CA ILE A 176 -11.68 -0.32 -26.59
C ILE A 176 -12.49 -0.16 -25.32
N VAL A 177 -13.18 0.96 -25.14
CA VAL A 177 -13.93 1.28 -23.91
C VAL A 177 -15.07 0.29 -23.71
N LYS A 178 -15.76 -0.13 -24.76
CA LYS A 178 -16.81 -1.15 -24.68
C LYS A 178 -16.34 -2.47 -24.05
N VAL A 179 -15.07 -2.82 -24.21
CA VAL A 179 -14.48 -4.06 -23.68
C VAL A 179 -13.70 -3.85 -22.38
N GLN A 180 -13.02 -2.70 -22.25
CA GLN A 180 -12.04 -2.40 -21.20
C GLN A 180 -12.49 -1.29 -20.24
N GLU A 181 -13.78 -0.98 -20.17
CA GLU A 181 -14.34 0.16 -19.42
C GLU A 181 -13.81 0.27 -17.99
N ARG A 182 -13.63 -0.86 -17.30
CA ARG A 182 -13.22 -0.92 -15.89
C ARG A 182 -11.72 -1.01 -15.69
N ASP A 183 -10.94 -1.17 -16.76
CA ASP A 183 -9.50 -1.32 -16.66
C ASP A 183 -8.83 0.05 -16.45
N LEU A 184 -8.00 0.17 -15.41
CA LEU A 184 -7.26 1.39 -15.10
C LEU A 184 -6.14 1.65 -16.12
N ALA A 185 -5.63 0.61 -16.78
CA ALA A 185 -4.54 0.72 -17.76
C ALA A 185 -4.95 1.50 -19.02
N ILE A 186 -6.25 1.65 -19.28
CA ILE A 186 -6.77 2.34 -20.46
C ILE A 186 -6.29 3.79 -20.54
N GLY A 187 -6.06 4.46 -19.41
CA GLY A 187 -5.55 5.84 -19.37
C GLY A 187 -4.17 5.99 -20.02
N SER A 188 -3.38 4.91 -20.11
CA SER A 188 -2.05 4.94 -20.74
C SER A 188 -2.08 5.29 -22.24
N ILE A 189 -3.22 5.08 -22.91
CA ILE A 189 -3.43 5.43 -24.33
C ILE A 189 -3.47 6.96 -24.51
N GLY A 190 -3.83 7.72 -23.47
CA GLY A 190 -3.97 9.18 -23.51
C GLY A 190 -2.74 9.88 -24.10
N LYS A 191 -1.52 9.46 -23.71
CA LYS A 191 -0.28 10.03 -24.24
C LYS A 191 -0.21 9.96 -25.77
N SER A 192 -0.56 8.82 -26.35
CA SER A 192 -0.54 8.61 -27.80
C SER A 192 -1.60 9.45 -28.53
N ILE A 193 -2.74 9.71 -27.89
CA ILE A 193 -3.78 10.60 -28.43
C ILE A 193 -3.26 12.05 -28.47
N SER A 194 -2.65 12.54 -27.39
CA SER A 194 -2.05 13.88 -27.39
C SER A 194 -0.96 14.01 -28.46
N GLU A 195 -0.11 12.99 -28.61
CA GLU A 195 0.95 12.96 -29.62
C GLU A 195 0.40 12.97 -31.07
N TRP A 196 -0.67 12.22 -31.33
CA TRP A 196 -1.37 12.22 -32.63
C TRP A 196 -1.90 13.61 -33.02
N ILE A 197 -2.48 14.35 -32.05
CA ILE A 197 -2.94 15.73 -32.25
C ILE A 197 -1.77 16.67 -32.54
N LEU A 198 -0.64 16.48 -31.86
CA LEU A 198 0.54 17.33 -32.01
C LEU A 198 1.24 17.16 -33.37
N HIS A 199 1.20 15.96 -33.94
CA HIS A 199 2.06 15.60 -35.06
C HIS A 199 1.65 16.26 -36.38
N LYS A 200 0.36 16.28 -36.74
CA LYS A 200 -0.11 16.84 -38.02
C LYS A 200 -0.92 18.13 -37.83
N PRO A 201 -0.67 19.19 -38.64
CA PRO A 201 -1.45 20.43 -38.59
C PRO A 201 -2.96 20.20 -38.78
N ASP A 202 -3.32 19.30 -39.70
CA ASP A 202 -4.72 19.04 -40.06
C ASP A 202 -5.47 18.32 -38.93
N ASN A 203 -4.84 17.34 -38.26
CA ASN A 203 -5.44 16.62 -37.15
C ASN A 203 -5.83 17.55 -36.00
N GLY A 204 -4.94 18.48 -35.62
CA GLY A 204 -5.23 19.43 -34.54
C GLY A 204 -6.36 20.39 -34.88
N LYS A 205 -6.56 20.72 -36.15
CA LYS A 205 -7.67 21.56 -36.61
C LYS A 205 -8.97 20.76 -36.67
N GLU A 206 -8.94 19.54 -37.23
CA GLU A 206 -10.09 18.64 -37.32
C GLU A 206 -10.62 18.27 -35.93
N VAL A 207 -9.73 17.97 -34.98
CA VAL A 207 -10.09 17.65 -33.59
C VAL A 207 -10.71 18.85 -32.89
N GLU A 208 -10.22 20.06 -33.15
CA GLU A 208 -10.80 21.29 -32.61
C GLU A 208 -12.20 21.56 -33.20
N GLU A 209 -12.37 21.40 -34.51
CA GLU A 209 -13.67 21.54 -35.20
C GLU A 209 -14.70 20.50 -34.72
N ASN A 210 -14.25 19.33 -34.27
CA ASN A 210 -15.10 18.26 -33.74
C ASN A 210 -15.10 18.18 -32.20
N LEU A 211 -14.57 19.18 -31.50
CA LEU A 211 -14.39 19.10 -30.05
C LEU A 211 -15.72 18.94 -29.29
N GLU A 212 -16.78 19.60 -29.76
CA GLU A 212 -18.13 19.45 -29.22
C GLU A 212 -18.64 18.01 -29.35
N THR A 213 -18.49 17.42 -30.54
CA THR A 213 -18.84 16.03 -30.81
C THR A 213 -18.06 15.09 -29.90
N ILE A 214 -16.76 15.31 -29.74
CA ILE A 214 -15.89 14.49 -28.89
C ILE A 214 -16.33 14.59 -27.42
N ALA A 215 -16.65 15.79 -26.92
CA ALA A 215 -17.05 16.03 -25.53
C ALA A 215 -18.40 15.39 -25.16
N ASN A 216 -19.27 15.13 -26.14
CA ASN A 216 -20.59 14.54 -25.93
C ASN A 216 -20.61 13.01 -25.91
N TYR A 217 -19.52 12.34 -26.31
CA TYR A 217 -19.44 10.87 -26.29
C TYR A 217 -18.93 10.36 -24.95
N SER A 218 -19.75 9.60 -24.21
CA SER A 218 -19.37 9.07 -22.88
C SER A 218 -18.10 8.21 -22.89
N PHE A 219 -17.79 7.50 -23.98
CA PHE A 219 -16.59 6.69 -24.10
C PHE A 219 -15.30 7.51 -24.27
N THR A 220 -15.39 8.79 -24.65
CA THR A 220 -14.19 9.66 -24.76
C THR A 220 -13.79 10.26 -23.41
N ASN A 221 -14.64 10.15 -22.38
CA ASN A 221 -14.44 10.80 -21.08
C ASN A 221 -13.07 10.51 -20.46
N ARG A 222 -12.55 9.30 -20.62
CA ARG A 222 -11.24 8.87 -20.08
C ARG A 222 -10.03 9.50 -20.80
N PHE A 223 -10.23 10.03 -21.99
CA PHE A 223 -9.18 10.57 -22.85
C PHE A 223 -9.33 12.07 -23.10
N PHE A 224 -10.44 12.67 -22.67
CA PHE A 224 -10.76 14.05 -23.00
C PHE A 224 -9.70 15.04 -22.49
N SER A 225 -9.14 14.82 -21.29
CA SER A 225 -7.99 15.60 -20.80
C SER A 225 -6.77 15.50 -21.72
N ALA A 226 -6.50 14.33 -22.29
CA ALA A 226 -5.39 14.12 -23.21
C ALA A 226 -5.62 14.78 -24.57
N VAL A 227 -6.87 14.73 -25.07
CA VAL A 227 -7.29 15.47 -26.28
C VAL A 227 -7.05 16.97 -26.08
N LEU A 228 -7.54 17.53 -24.97
CA LEU A 228 -7.44 18.96 -24.70
C LEU A 228 -5.99 19.41 -24.47
N SER A 229 -5.17 18.59 -23.80
CA SER A 229 -3.73 18.83 -23.66
C SER A 229 -3.03 18.88 -25.02
N GLY A 230 -3.31 17.92 -25.90
CA GLY A 230 -2.72 17.89 -27.25
C GLY A 230 -3.12 19.12 -28.07
N LEU A 231 -4.38 19.55 -27.99
CA LEU A 231 -4.86 20.76 -28.66
C LEU A 231 -4.17 22.02 -28.14
N LYS A 232 -4.10 22.20 -26.81
CA LYS A 232 -3.44 23.35 -26.20
C LYS A 232 -1.98 23.46 -26.64
N ASP A 233 -1.23 22.37 -26.56
CA ASP A 233 0.18 22.34 -26.93
C ASP A 233 0.39 22.58 -28.44
N LYS A 234 -0.53 22.10 -29.29
CA LYS A 234 -0.44 22.24 -30.75
C LYS A 234 -0.81 23.65 -31.22
N GLN A 235 -1.97 24.15 -30.81
CA GLN A 235 -2.52 25.42 -31.30
C GLN A 235 -1.95 26.62 -30.55
N LYS A 236 -1.30 26.40 -29.39
CA LYS A 236 -0.75 27.45 -28.51
C LYS A 236 -1.77 28.51 -28.11
N LYS A 237 -3.06 28.15 -28.09
CA LYS A 237 -4.16 29.00 -27.63
C LYS A 237 -4.18 29.04 -26.10
N GLU A 238 -4.72 30.13 -25.57
CA GLU A 238 -4.89 30.29 -24.13
C GLU A 238 -5.96 29.34 -23.58
N VAL A 239 -5.90 29.05 -22.28
CA VAL A 239 -6.90 28.20 -21.60
C VAL A 239 -8.30 28.82 -21.66
N SER A 240 -8.38 30.15 -21.64
CA SER A 240 -9.62 30.93 -21.80
C SER A 240 -10.37 30.55 -23.08
N TYR A 241 -9.67 30.41 -24.21
CA TYR A 241 -10.27 30.03 -25.48
C TYR A 241 -11.00 28.68 -25.40
N TYR A 242 -10.34 27.65 -24.88
CA TYR A 242 -10.95 26.32 -24.75
C TYR A 242 -12.06 26.30 -23.70
N THR A 243 -11.93 27.12 -22.66
CA THR A 243 -12.96 27.28 -21.63
C THR A 243 -14.22 27.88 -22.23
N GLU A 244 -14.12 28.97 -22.99
CA GLU A 244 -15.26 29.60 -23.67
C GLU A 244 -15.96 28.65 -24.64
N LEU A 245 -15.19 27.82 -25.35
CA LEU A 245 -15.73 26.82 -26.28
C LEU A 245 -16.48 25.69 -25.57
N LEU A 246 -16.00 25.24 -24.40
CA LEU A 246 -16.53 24.07 -23.70
C LEU A 246 -17.62 24.40 -22.68
N VAL A 247 -17.62 25.60 -22.08
CA VAL A 247 -18.59 26.00 -21.05
C VAL A 247 -20.07 25.85 -21.46
N PRO A 248 -20.47 26.15 -22.71
CA PRO A 248 -21.84 25.94 -23.19
C PRO A 248 -22.26 24.46 -23.21
N LEU A 249 -21.30 23.54 -23.30
CA LEU A 249 -21.55 22.10 -23.42
C LEU A 249 -21.69 21.39 -22.06
N ILE A 250 -21.28 22.07 -20.98
CA ILE A 250 -21.30 21.53 -19.62
C ILE A 250 -22.75 21.42 -19.12
N ASN A 251 -23.20 20.19 -18.95
CA ASN A 251 -24.48 19.79 -18.36
C ASN A 251 -24.26 18.72 -17.28
N ALA A 252 -25.31 18.33 -16.56
CA ALA A 252 -25.20 17.40 -15.43
C ALA A 252 -24.63 16.01 -15.81
N GLY A 253 -24.78 15.57 -17.07
CA GLY A 253 -24.29 14.26 -17.52
C GLY A 253 -22.81 14.22 -17.90
N ASN A 254 -22.17 15.38 -18.15
CA ASN A 254 -20.78 15.47 -18.62
C ASN A 254 -19.92 16.48 -17.84
N SER A 255 -20.47 17.11 -16.80
CA SER A 255 -19.83 18.23 -16.10
C SER A 255 -18.47 17.85 -15.53
N TYR A 256 -18.39 16.75 -14.76
CA TYR A 256 -17.13 16.28 -14.18
C TYR A 256 -16.05 16.06 -15.25
N THR A 257 -16.37 15.41 -16.36
CA THR A 257 -15.42 15.11 -17.44
C THR A 257 -14.88 16.37 -18.09
N ILE A 258 -15.76 17.29 -18.49
CA ILE A 258 -15.34 18.51 -19.18
C ILE A 258 -14.54 19.40 -18.21
N LEU A 259 -15.01 19.55 -16.97
CA LEU A 259 -14.31 20.35 -15.97
C LEU A 259 -12.95 19.75 -15.60
N HIS A 260 -12.84 18.43 -15.46
CA HIS A 260 -11.55 17.76 -15.29
C HIS A 260 -10.60 18.03 -16.46
N ALA A 261 -11.07 17.97 -17.71
CA ALA A 261 -10.21 18.31 -18.85
C ALA A 261 -9.74 19.77 -18.83
N ILE A 262 -10.63 20.72 -18.51
CA ILE A 262 -10.27 22.14 -18.34
C ILE A 262 -9.26 22.30 -17.20
N GLY A 263 -9.51 21.72 -16.03
CA GLY A 263 -8.60 21.77 -14.88
C GLY A 263 -7.21 21.24 -15.22
N PHE A 264 -7.12 20.15 -15.98
CA PHE A 264 -5.86 19.56 -16.43
C PHE A 264 -5.00 20.55 -17.23
N ILE A 265 -5.61 21.34 -18.11
CA ILE A 265 -4.88 22.34 -18.88
C ILE A 265 -4.66 23.66 -18.13
N SER A 266 -5.33 23.88 -16.99
CA SER A 266 -5.21 25.11 -16.18
C SER A 266 -4.09 25.08 -15.14
N GLN A 267 -3.37 23.96 -14.97
CA GLN A 267 -2.40 23.79 -13.88
C GLN A 267 -1.17 24.72 -13.93
N ASN A 268 -0.84 25.27 -15.11
CA ASN A 268 0.45 25.93 -15.35
C ASN A 268 0.53 27.39 -14.90
N ARG A 269 -0.60 28.06 -14.61
CA ARG A 269 -0.64 29.49 -14.23
C ARG A 269 -1.69 29.73 -13.16
N ASP A 270 -1.35 30.50 -12.13
CA ASP A 270 -2.29 30.82 -11.03
C ASP A 270 -3.55 31.55 -11.51
N ILE A 271 -3.42 32.40 -12.53
CA ILE A 271 -4.56 33.10 -13.17
C ILE A 271 -5.54 32.09 -13.81
N ASP A 272 -5.01 31.03 -14.44
CA ASP A 272 -5.83 29.98 -15.05
C ASP A 272 -6.50 29.14 -13.96
N LYS A 273 -5.81 28.84 -12.85
CA LYS A 273 -6.37 28.15 -11.68
C LYS A 273 -7.52 28.96 -11.05
N LEU A 274 -7.36 30.27 -10.87
CA LEU A 274 -8.41 31.14 -10.32
C LEU A 274 -9.63 31.19 -11.24
N SER A 275 -9.42 31.33 -12.55
CA SER A 275 -10.50 31.34 -13.54
C SER A 275 -11.25 30.01 -13.57
N TYR A 276 -10.51 28.91 -13.46
CA TYR A 276 -11.08 27.56 -13.37
C TYR A 276 -11.88 27.37 -12.07
N PHE A 277 -11.38 27.85 -10.92
CA PHE A 277 -12.13 27.81 -9.66
C PHE A 277 -13.46 28.57 -9.77
N ASN A 278 -13.46 29.78 -10.34
CA ASN A 278 -14.69 30.55 -10.56
C ASN A 278 -15.71 29.79 -11.42
N LEU A 279 -15.22 29.05 -12.44
CA LEU A 279 -16.06 28.18 -13.25
C LEU A 279 -16.66 27.03 -12.43
N LEU A 280 -15.86 26.36 -11.59
CA LEU A 280 -16.34 25.31 -10.69
C LEU A 280 -17.45 25.83 -9.77
N SER A 281 -17.23 26.99 -9.13
CA SER A 281 -18.21 27.63 -8.24
C SER A 281 -19.50 28.02 -8.95
N LEU A 282 -19.41 28.50 -10.20
CA LEU A 282 -20.58 28.79 -11.05
C LEU A 282 -21.36 27.51 -11.39
N LYS A 283 -20.68 26.42 -11.73
CA LYS A 283 -21.34 25.15 -12.06
C LYS A 283 -21.91 24.44 -10.84
N LEU A 284 -21.30 24.61 -9.68
CA LEU A 284 -21.84 24.16 -8.40
C LEU A 284 -23.12 24.95 -8.04
N SER A 285 -23.08 26.28 -8.09
CA SER A 285 -24.23 27.13 -7.72
C SER A 285 -25.43 27.00 -8.66
N SER A 286 -25.20 26.64 -9.92
CA SER A 286 -26.27 26.32 -10.89
C SER A 286 -26.82 24.89 -10.77
N GLY A 287 -26.27 24.05 -9.87
CA GLY A 287 -26.68 22.66 -9.69
C GLY A 287 -26.25 21.71 -10.81
N VAL A 288 -25.35 22.16 -11.70
CA VAL A 288 -24.82 21.36 -12.82
C VAL A 288 -23.67 20.44 -12.36
N LEU A 289 -22.94 20.85 -11.32
CA LEU A 289 -21.86 20.09 -10.70
C LEU A 289 -22.28 19.66 -9.30
N GLU A 290 -22.18 18.38 -8.98
CA GLU A 290 -22.47 17.90 -7.62
C GLU A 290 -21.38 18.34 -6.64
N LYS A 291 -21.74 18.49 -5.36
CA LYS A 291 -20.77 18.91 -4.34
C LYS A 291 -19.57 17.96 -4.22
N LYS A 292 -19.81 16.65 -4.32
CA LYS A 292 -18.75 15.63 -4.29
C LYS A 292 -17.80 15.75 -5.49
N GLU A 293 -18.33 16.08 -6.67
CA GLU A 293 -17.54 16.28 -7.88
C GLU A 293 -16.71 17.55 -7.78
N PHE A 294 -17.30 18.63 -7.26
CA PHE A 294 -16.61 19.88 -6.96
C PHE A 294 -15.41 19.65 -6.03
N ILE A 295 -15.60 18.98 -4.89
CA ILE A 295 -14.50 18.72 -3.94
C ILE A 295 -13.41 17.85 -4.57
N ARG A 296 -13.78 16.81 -5.33
CA ARG A 296 -12.80 15.98 -6.06
C ARG A 296 -11.96 16.82 -7.02
N LEU A 297 -12.60 17.68 -7.82
CA LEU A 297 -11.89 18.54 -8.76
C LEU A 297 -10.99 19.54 -8.04
N CYS A 298 -11.46 20.18 -6.97
CA CYS A 298 -10.63 21.06 -6.14
C CYS A 298 -9.42 20.33 -5.57
N GLY A 299 -9.59 19.10 -5.07
CA GLY A 299 -8.49 18.27 -4.58
C GLY A 299 -7.52 17.84 -5.69
N ILE A 300 -8.02 17.48 -6.88
CA ILE A 300 -7.18 17.05 -8.02
C ILE A 300 -6.26 18.18 -8.51
N TYR A 301 -6.72 19.43 -8.44
CA TYR A 301 -6.05 20.58 -9.01
C TYR A 301 -5.44 21.53 -7.96
N ASP A 302 -5.27 21.04 -6.73
CA ASP A 302 -4.66 21.75 -5.60
C ASP A 302 -5.32 23.11 -5.33
N ILE A 303 -6.65 23.14 -5.34
CA ILE A 303 -7.44 24.35 -5.07
C ILE A 303 -7.89 24.31 -3.60
N HIS A 304 -7.15 25.04 -2.77
CA HIS A 304 -7.34 25.09 -1.33
C HIS A 304 -7.62 26.53 -0.90
N ASN A 305 -8.89 26.86 -0.67
CA ASN A 305 -9.31 28.19 -0.24
C ASN A 305 -10.52 28.11 0.72
N THR A 306 -10.84 29.24 1.35
CA THR A 306 -11.89 29.33 2.37
C THR A 306 -13.28 29.00 1.85
N GLU A 307 -13.56 29.23 0.57
CA GLU A 307 -14.84 28.87 -0.05
C GLU A 307 -14.99 27.34 -0.18
N VAL A 308 -13.93 26.64 -0.60
CA VAL A 308 -13.91 25.17 -0.63
C VAL A 308 -14.12 24.60 0.77
N TYR A 309 -13.44 25.17 1.77
CA TYR A 309 -13.60 24.78 3.17
C TYR A 309 -15.03 25.01 3.67
N GLY A 310 -15.65 26.13 3.34
CA GLY A 310 -17.04 26.42 3.68
C GLY A 310 -18.06 25.45 3.05
N ILE A 311 -17.69 24.77 1.96
CA ILE A 311 -18.51 23.70 1.36
C ILE A 311 -18.30 22.36 2.06
N ILE A 312 -17.06 22.08 2.50
CA ILE A 312 -16.69 20.83 3.18
C ILE A 312 -17.21 20.81 4.63
N ASP A 313 -17.10 21.92 5.36
CA ASP A 313 -17.45 21.99 6.80
C ASP A 313 -18.85 21.42 7.10
N PRO A 314 -19.93 21.81 6.40
CA PRO A 314 -21.25 21.24 6.63
C PRO A 314 -21.35 19.72 6.40
N MET A 315 -20.53 19.17 5.49
CA MET A 315 -20.55 17.72 5.20
C MET A 315 -19.96 16.91 6.35
N ILE A 316 -18.84 17.38 6.91
CA ILE A 316 -18.15 16.69 8.00
C ILE A 316 -18.84 16.91 9.35
N GLU A 317 -19.49 18.05 9.53
CA GLU A 317 -20.26 18.40 10.74
C GLU A 317 -21.63 17.69 10.78
N SER A 318 -22.17 17.23 9.65
CA SER A 318 -23.45 16.52 9.58
C SER A 318 -23.46 15.24 10.41
N GLN A 319 -24.56 15.01 11.13
CA GLN A 319 -24.87 13.74 11.79
C GLN A 319 -25.48 12.72 10.82
N ASP A 320 -26.23 13.19 9.82
CA ASP A 320 -26.69 12.36 8.70
C ASP A 320 -25.54 12.22 7.70
N GLU A 321 -24.76 11.15 7.87
CA GLU A 321 -23.55 10.89 7.11
C GLU A 321 -23.88 10.45 5.67
N ASN A 322 -23.71 11.35 4.70
CA ASN A 322 -23.63 10.96 3.30
C ASN A 322 -22.27 10.30 3.04
N LYS A 323 -22.28 8.97 2.88
CA LYS A 323 -21.05 8.17 2.76
C LYS A 323 -20.13 8.61 1.62
N GLU A 324 -20.71 8.98 0.47
CA GLU A 324 -19.92 9.41 -0.69
C GLU A 324 -19.23 10.76 -0.45
N GLU A 325 -19.92 11.69 0.20
CA GLU A 325 -19.38 13.01 0.52
C GLU A 325 -18.21 12.90 1.50
N ILE A 326 -18.35 12.12 2.57
CA ILE A 326 -17.27 11.90 3.55
C ILE A 326 -16.06 11.24 2.88
N TYR A 327 -16.28 10.24 2.02
CA TYR A 327 -15.19 9.57 1.32
C TYR A 327 -14.40 10.55 0.44
N VAL A 328 -15.10 11.43 -0.28
CA VAL A 328 -14.47 12.48 -1.08
C VAL A 328 -13.70 13.49 -0.24
N VAL A 329 -14.20 13.85 0.94
CA VAL A 329 -13.45 14.72 1.87
C VAL A 329 -12.18 14.02 2.36
N ILE A 330 -12.23 12.71 2.65
CA ILE A 330 -11.03 11.94 3.00
C ILE A 330 -10.03 11.95 1.82
N GLU A 331 -10.49 11.72 0.58
CA GLU A 331 -9.64 11.81 -0.62
C GLU A 331 -9.00 13.20 -0.77
N PHE A 332 -9.76 14.27 -0.48
CA PHE A 332 -9.25 15.64 -0.50
C PHE A 332 -8.15 15.87 0.54
N LEU A 333 -8.34 15.39 1.77
CA LEU A 333 -7.35 15.49 2.85
C LEU A 333 -6.08 14.67 2.60
N GLN A 334 -6.15 13.62 1.79
CA GLN A 334 -5.02 12.73 1.49
C GLN A 334 -4.05 13.27 0.43
N ARG A 335 -4.46 14.20 -0.45
CA ARG A 335 -3.64 14.57 -1.62
C ARG A 335 -2.40 15.39 -1.25
N GLU A 336 -2.58 16.51 -0.58
CA GLU A 336 -1.51 17.46 -0.28
C GLU A 336 -1.71 18.08 1.12
N PRO A 337 -1.68 17.27 2.20
CA PRO A 337 -2.04 17.73 3.53
C PRO A 337 -1.16 18.87 4.05
N ALA A 338 0.08 18.99 3.56
CA ALA A 338 1.00 20.07 3.92
C ALA A 338 0.63 21.44 3.32
N GLN A 339 -0.19 21.47 2.27
CA GLN A 339 -0.62 22.71 1.59
C GLN A 339 -1.94 23.26 2.15
N LEU A 340 -2.65 22.48 2.96
CA LEU A 340 -3.91 22.87 3.55
C LEU A 340 -3.69 23.86 4.70
N ASP A 341 -4.70 24.70 4.93
CA ASP A 341 -4.69 25.60 6.09
C ASP A 341 -4.60 24.77 7.38
N LYS A 342 -3.63 25.07 8.25
CA LYS A 342 -3.30 24.22 9.40
C LYS A 342 -4.43 24.14 10.42
N GLU A 343 -5.10 25.26 10.68
CA GLU A 343 -6.18 25.32 11.67
C GLU A 343 -7.41 24.58 11.15
N TRP A 344 -7.78 24.85 9.90
CA TRP A 344 -8.88 24.15 9.26
C TRP A 344 -8.61 22.64 9.11
N PHE A 345 -7.41 22.25 8.67
CA PHE A 345 -7.03 20.85 8.53
C PHE A 345 -7.12 20.10 9.87
N ALA A 346 -6.65 20.73 10.96
CA ALA A 346 -6.76 20.15 12.29
C ALA A 346 -8.23 19.96 12.72
N LYS A 347 -9.08 20.97 12.53
CA LYS A 347 -10.52 20.87 12.80
C LYS A 347 -11.17 19.75 11.98
N ALA A 348 -10.91 19.74 10.66
CA ALA A 348 -11.52 18.81 9.73
C ALA A 348 -11.11 17.36 10.00
N THR A 349 -9.83 17.11 10.26
CA THR A 349 -9.34 15.78 10.63
C THR A 349 -9.93 15.31 11.95
N HIS A 350 -10.01 16.14 12.99
CA HIS A 350 -10.69 15.74 14.23
C HIS A 350 -12.14 15.28 13.97
N LEU A 351 -12.91 16.03 13.17
CA LEU A 351 -14.28 15.64 12.82
C LEU A 351 -14.33 14.33 12.02
N ILE A 352 -13.43 14.15 11.04
CA ILE A 352 -13.36 12.94 10.21
C ILE A 352 -12.94 11.71 11.04
N PHE A 353 -11.94 11.82 11.90
CA PHE A 353 -11.48 10.74 12.76
C PHE A 353 -12.48 10.38 13.89
N SER A 354 -13.47 11.24 14.13
CA SER A 354 -14.62 10.93 15.00
C SER A 354 -15.70 10.08 14.33
N LYS A 355 -15.61 9.79 13.03
CA LYS A 355 -16.60 8.97 12.31
C LYS A 355 -16.36 7.48 12.57
N ASN A 356 -17.44 6.74 12.83
CA ASN A 356 -17.41 5.32 13.23
C ASN A 356 -18.06 4.39 12.18
N GLN A 357 -17.64 4.52 10.92
CA GLN A 357 -18.08 3.60 9.86
C GLN A 357 -16.92 2.69 9.46
N PRO A 358 -17.09 1.36 9.45
CA PRO A 358 -16.04 0.41 9.06
C PRO A 358 -15.49 0.66 7.66
N GLU A 359 -16.31 1.16 6.73
CA GLU A 359 -15.93 1.42 5.35
C GLU A 359 -14.85 2.51 5.22
N TYR A 360 -14.72 3.40 6.21
CA TYR A 360 -13.69 4.44 6.21
C TYR A 360 -12.36 3.94 6.78
N LYS A 361 -12.31 2.78 7.45
CA LYS A 361 -11.13 2.31 8.17
C LYS A 361 -9.86 2.36 7.33
N GLN A 362 -9.91 1.83 6.11
CA GLN A 362 -8.74 1.77 5.22
C GLN A 362 -8.29 3.18 4.80
N SER A 363 -9.22 4.06 4.43
CA SER A 363 -8.91 5.42 4.03
C SER A 363 -8.40 6.27 5.20
N LEU A 364 -8.93 6.06 6.41
CA LEU A 364 -8.45 6.71 7.63
C LEU A 364 -7.09 6.18 8.08
N ASN A 365 -6.81 4.88 7.92
CA ASN A 365 -5.48 4.31 8.10
C ASN A 365 -4.50 5.03 7.18
N TYR A 366 -4.79 5.09 5.88
CA TYR A 366 -3.91 5.75 4.92
C TYR A 366 -3.73 7.24 5.22
N LEU A 367 -4.81 7.96 5.54
CA LEU A 367 -4.74 9.37 5.91
C LEU A 367 -3.88 9.58 7.16
N LEU A 368 -4.03 8.76 8.20
CA LEU A 368 -3.22 8.88 9.42
C LEU A 368 -1.74 8.58 9.17
N THR A 369 -1.44 7.58 8.31
CA THR A 369 -0.06 7.30 7.87
C THR A 369 0.55 8.48 7.14
N LEU A 370 -0.20 9.11 6.22
CA LEU A 370 0.24 10.35 5.54
C LEU A 370 0.47 11.48 6.55
N ILE A 371 -0.41 11.64 7.54
CA ILE A 371 -0.22 12.63 8.61
C ILE A 371 1.05 12.38 9.40
N ALA A 372 1.33 11.10 9.71
CA ALA A 372 2.55 10.70 10.40
C ALA A 372 3.83 10.95 9.59
N GLU A 373 3.76 11.07 8.26
CA GLU A 373 4.92 11.41 7.42
C GLU A 373 5.36 12.87 7.58
N PHE A 374 4.43 13.81 7.77
CA PHE A 374 4.76 15.23 7.89
C PHE A 374 4.69 15.76 9.33
N ASN A 375 3.83 15.22 10.20
CA ASN A 375 3.65 15.65 11.58
C ASN A 375 3.22 14.48 12.49
N LEU A 376 4.21 13.68 12.91
CA LEU A 376 4.01 12.53 13.78
C LEU A 376 3.36 12.88 15.14
N PRO A 377 3.73 13.96 15.85
CA PRO A 377 3.04 14.35 17.08
C PRO A 377 1.53 14.56 16.89
N PHE A 378 1.14 15.26 15.82
CA PHE A 378 -0.28 15.50 15.51
C PHE A 378 -1.01 14.22 15.12
N ALA A 379 -0.36 13.30 14.41
CA ALA A 379 -0.93 11.97 14.15
C ALA A 379 -1.23 11.21 15.45
N TYR A 380 -0.34 11.25 16.43
CA TYR A 380 -0.59 10.67 17.75
C TYR A 380 -1.73 11.36 18.49
N ASP A 381 -1.88 12.69 18.37
CA ASP A 381 -3.00 13.41 18.98
C ASP A 381 -4.34 13.00 18.37
N LEU A 382 -4.43 12.88 17.04
CA LEU A 382 -5.61 12.36 16.33
C LEU A 382 -5.92 10.92 16.71
N PHE A 383 -4.91 10.06 16.79
CA PHE A 383 -5.08 8.67 17.22
C PHE A 383 -5.63 8.61 18.65
N THR A 384 -5.05 9.38 19.58
CA THR A 384 -5.50 9.48 20.97
C THR A 384 -6.94 9.94 21.08
N PHE A 385 -7.30 11.00 20.34
CA PHE A 385 -8.67 11.49 20.25
C PHE A 385 -9.63 10.39 19.77
N ARG A 386 -9.25 9.62 18.76
CA ARG A 386 -10.05 8.49 18.30
C ARG A 386 -10.19 7.41 19.38
N LEU A 387 -9.15 7.12 20.17
CA LEU A 387 -9.25 6.17 21.29
C LEU A 387 -10.29 6.61 22.32
N GLN A 388 -10.33 7.91 22.65
CA GLN A 388 -11.27 8.50 23.61
C GLN A 388 -12.73 8.38 23.17
N ILE A 389 -12.99 8.45 21.86
CA ILE A 389 -14.36 8.39 21.32
C ILE A 389 -14.78 6.94 20.98
N MET A 390 -13.86 6.14 20.45
CA MET A 390 -14.19 4.83 19.86
C MET A 390 -13.89 3.64 20.76
N GLY A 391 -13.04 3.80 21.77
CA GLY A 391 -12.77 2.75 22.74
C GLY A 391 -12.17 1.46 22.17
N GLY A 392 -11.47 1.55 21.04
CA GLY A 392 -10.87 0.43 20.33
C GLY A 392 -11.71 -0.10 19.17
N ASN A 393 -12.94 0.37 18.99
CA ASN A 393 -13.73 0.05 17.80
C ASN A 393 -13.07 0.66 16.55
N GLU A 394 -12.99 -0.14 15.48
CA GLU A 394 -12.34 0.25 14.22
C GLU A 394 -10.98 0.93 14.43
N LEU A 395 -10.14 0.29 15.28
CA LEU A 395 -8.78 0.71 15.56
C LEU A 395 -7.97 0.80 14.27
N LEU A 396 -7.22 1.88 14.12
CA LEU A 396 -6.38 2.16 12.95
C LEU A 396 -5.02 1.46 13.10
N GLU A 397 -5.05 0.13 13.07
CA GLU A 397 -3.93 -0.75 13.38
C GLU A 397 -2.72 -0.54 12.45
N ASP A 398 -2.96 -0.47 11.14
CA ASP A 398 -1.89 -0.30 10.15
C ASP A 398 -1.17 1.05 10.35
N ALA A 399 -1.93 2.12 10.58
CA ALA A 399 -1.37 3.43 10.85
C ALA A 399 -0.56 3.46 12.15
N LEU A 400 -1.05 2.81 13.21
CA LEU A 400 -0.32 2.70 14.48
C LEU A 400 1.02 1.99 14.28
N VAL A 401 1.05 0.87 13.55
CA VAL A 401 2.29 0.14 13.27
C VAL A 401 3.30 1.02 12.53
N GLU A 402 2.86 1.78 11.52
CA GLU A 402 3.72 2.71 10.78
C GLU A 402 4.23 3.86 11.66
N MET A 403 3.37 4.42 12.52
CA MET A 403 3.75 5.47 13.47
C MET A 403 4.81 4.98 14.48
N ILE A 404 4.67 3.76 14.98
CA ILE A 404 5.65 3.14 15.89
C ILE A 404 7.00 2.95 15.19
N ARG A 405 6.99 2.51 13.92
CA ARG A 405 8.22 2.34 13.13
C ARG A 405 8.97 3.66 12.91
N LYS A 406 8.24 4.78 12.79
CA LYS A 406 8.84 6.11 12.61
C LYS A 406 9.53 6.62 13.86
N ASP A 407 8.89 6.53 15.03
CA ASP A 407 9.46 6.97 16.29
C ASP A 407 8.97 6.11 17.46
N TYR A 408 9.81 5.13 17.79
CA TYR A 408 9.55 4.21 18.90
C TYR A 408 9.54 4.92 20.27
N PRO A 409 10.53 5.76 20.64
CA PRO A 409 10.47 6.55 21.87
C PRO A 409 9.18 7.35 22.02
N MET A 410 8.70 8.01 20.96
CA MET A 410 7.45 8.77 21.00
C MET A 410 6.24 7.88 21.28
N PHE A 411 6.16 6.69 20.67
CA PHE A 411 5.13 5.72 21.00
C PHE A 411 5.14 5.39 22.49
N GLN A 412 6.31 5.10 23.08
CA GLN A 412 6.42 4.75 24.50
C GLN A 412 5.90 5.87 25.39
N THR A 413 6.29 7.12 25.12
CA THR A 413 5.79 8.30 25.85
C THR A 413 4.28 8.44 25.72
N ARG A 414 3.73 8.31 24.50
CA ARG A 414 2.29 8.39 24.26
C ARG A 414 1.52 7.26 24.93
N PHE A 415 2.05 6.05 24.91
CA PHE A 415 1.45 4.87 25.52
C PHE A 415 1.37 5.00 27.05
N ILE A 416 2.43 5.50 27.71
CA ILE A 416 2.35 5.83 29.15
C ILE A 416 1.34 6.94 29.40
N GLY A 417 1.29 7.96 28.55
CA GLY A 417 0.25 8.99 28.60
C GLY A 417 -1.15 8.38 28.56
N TRP A 418 -1.42 7.45 27.65
CA TRP A 418 -2.71 6.77 27.55
C TRP A 418 -3.10 5.96 28.80
N LEU A 419 -2.13 5.32 29.46
CA LEU A 419 -2.39 4.63 30.74
C LEU A 419 -2.69 5.60 31.88
N ALA A 420 -2.06 6.79 31.86
CA ALA A 420 -2.22 7.80 32.89
C ALA A 420 -3.48 8.68 32.71
N ILE A 421 -4.11 8.67 31.54
CA ILE A 421 -5.41 9.31 31.29
C ILE A 421 -6.50 8.53 32.03
N ASP A 422 -7.34 9.22 32.78
CA ASP A 422 -8.50 8.62 33.44
C ASP A 422 -9.69 8.52 32.47
N ASP A 423 -9.55 7.67 31.45
CA ASP A 423 -10.57 7.44 30.41
C ASP A 423 -10.73 5.94 30.14
N LYS A 424 -11.93 5.44 30.44
CA LYS A 424 -12.28 4.03 30.28
C LYS A 424 -12.18 3.53 28.84
N TRP A 425 -12.49 4.36 27.85
CA TRP A 425 -12.41 4.00 26.44
C TRP A 425 -10.96 3.87 25.98
N VAL A 426 -10.09 4.77 26.43
CA VAL A 426 -8.65 4.67 26.20
C VAL A 426 -8.10 3.37 26.79
N HIS A 427 -8.43 3.04 28.04
CA HIS A 427 -7.96 1.79 28.68
C HIS A 427 -8.47 0.52 27.97
N ASN A 428 -9.72 0.53 27.48
CA ASN A 428 -10.22 -0.57 26.64
C ASN A 428 -9.43 -0.70 25.34
N SER A 429 -9.06 0.42 24.71
CA SER A 429 -8.25 0.43 23.48
C SER A 429 -6.85 -0.14 23.70
N ILE A 430 -6.25 0.11 24.87
CA ILE A 430 -4.92 -0.40 25.22
C ILE A 430 -4.88 -1.93 25.19
N LEU A 431 -5.94 -2.61 25.63
CA LEU A 431 -6.03 -4.08 25.55
C LEU A 431 -5.99 -4.57 24.10
N HIS A 432 -6.67 -3.85 23.19
CA HIS A 432 -6.62 -4.17 21.77
C HIS A 432 -5.20 -3.97 21.23
N ILE A 433 -4.59 -2.81 21.52
CA ILE A 433 -3.23 -2.47 21.07
C ILE A 433 -2.21 -3.53 21.53
N THR A 434 -2.23 -3.94 22.79
CA THR A 434 -1.29 -4.94 23.32
C THR A 434 -1.55 -6.36 22.82
N SER A 435 -2.71 -6.62 22.23
CA SER A 435 -3.05 -7.90 21.59
C SER A 435 -2.68 -7.96 20.09
N LEU A 436 -2.23 -6.85 19.49
CA LEU A 436 -1.90 -6.82 18.06
C LEU A 436 -0.68 -7.70 17.77
N THR A 437 -0.89 -8.75 16.97
CA THR A 437 0.17 -9.71 16.59
C THR A 437 1.26 -9.10 15.73
N ALA A 438 0.98 -7.95 15.08
CA ALA A 438 1.94 -7.22 14.27
C ALA A 438 3.01 -6.48 15.10
N LEU A 439 2.76 -6.28 16.40
CA LEU A 439 3.69 -5.60 17.30
C LEU A 439 4.65 -6.62 17.94
N ASP A 440 5.95 -6.30 17.92
CA ASP A 440 6.94 -7.09 18.65
C ASP A 440 6.76 -6.88 20.16
N LYS A 441 6.84 -7.97 20.93
CA LYS A 441 6.80 -7.95 22.40
C LYS A 441 7.88 -7.05 23.00
N SER A 442 9.04 -6.95 22.33
CA SER A 442 10.16 -6.12 22.76
C SER A 442 9.80 -4.63 22.85
N LEU A 443 8.76 -4.19 22.11
CA LEU A 443 8.29 -2.81 22.09
C LEU A 443 7.79 -2.29 23.44
N PHE A 444 7.45 -3.20 24.37
CA PHE A 444 6.89 -2.85 25.66
C PHE A 444 7.89 -2.90 26.82
N SER A 445 9.17 -3.14 26.50
CA SER A 445 10.27 -2.98 27.45
C SER A 445 10.72 -1.51 27.48
N PHE A 446 9.98 -0.69 28.23
CA PHE A 446 10.24 0.76 28.27
C PHE A 446 11.46 1.09 29.12
N LYS A 447 12.21 2.10 28.70
CA LYS A 447 13.34 2.62 29.46
C LYS A 447 12.84 3.50 30.62
N PRO A 448 13.62 3.65 31.71
CA PRO A 448 13.21 4.44 32.87
C PRO A 448 12.81 5.88 32.56
N GLU A 449 13.43 6.51 31.56
CA GLU A 449 13.21 7.92 31.21
C GLU A 449 11.77 8.21 30.77
N VAL A 450 11.07 7.22 30.22
CA VAL A 450 9.67 7.36 29.77
C VAL A 450 8.73 7.62 30.95
N TYR A 451 9.09 7.14 32.14
CA TYR A 451 8.29 7.24 33.36
C TYR A 451 8.64 8.45 34.23
N GLU A 452 9.69 9.21 33.91
CA GLU A 452 10.18 10.32 34.77
C GLU A 452 9.15 11.44 34.97
N SER A 453 8.18 11.54 34.07
CA SER A 453 7.08 12.51 34.17
C SER A 453 5.96 12.10 35.13
N LEU A 454 5.92 10.85 35.58
CA LEU A 454 4.86 10.35 36.45
C LEU A 454 5.13 10.69 37.92
N THR A 455 4.11 11.19 38.60
CA THR A 455 4.08 11.28 40.06
C THR A 455 3.94 9.89 40.69
N ASP A 456 4.20 9.77 42.01
CA ASP A 456 3.98 8.51 42.74
C ASP A 456 2.53 8.02 42.59
N LYS A 457 1.56 8.96 42.67
CA LYS A 457 0.13 8.71 42.47
C LYS A 457 -0.18 8.18 41.08
N GLU A 458 0.39 8.79 40.04
CA GLU A 458 0.24 8.32 38.66
C GLU A 458 0.91 6.97 38.42
N SER A 459 2.06 6.73 39.04
CA SER A 459 2.76 5.46 38.94
C SER A 459 1.89 4.32 39.50
N LEU A 460 1.29 4.51 40.68
CA LEU A 460 0.38 3.51 41.24
C LEU A 460 -0.89 3.35 40.40
N PHE A 461 -1.45 4.45 39.88
CA PHE A 461 -2.61 4.41 38.98
C PHE A 461 -2.33 3.59 37.72
N VAL A 462 -1.22 3.90 37.03
CA VAL A 462 -0.78 3.17 35.84
C VAL A 462 -0.55 1.69 36.17
N ALA A 463 0.04 1.37 37.32
CA ALA A 463 0.23 -0.01 37.76
C ALA A 463 -1.11 -0.76 37.90
N TYR A 464 -2.12 -0.15 38.52
CA TYR A 464 -3.46 -0.74 38.59
C TYR A 464 -4.07 -0.95 37.20
N LYS A 465 -3.97 0.03 36.29
CA LYS A 465 -4.50 -0.12 34.93
C LYS A 465 -3.80 -1.22 34.15
N ILE A 466 -2.47 -1.31 34.22
CA ILE A 466 -1.71 -2.40 33.57
C ILE A 466 -2.21 -3.77 34.07
N VAL A 467 -2.34 -3.93 35.39
CA VAL A 467 -2.74 -5.21 35.99
C VAL A 467 -4.22 -5.54 35.81
N GLY A 468 -5.10 -4.55 35.82
CA GLY A 468 -6.52 -4.74 35.50
C GLY A 468 -6.75 -5.32 34.10
N HIS A 469 -5.80 -5.12 33.19
CA HIS A 469 -5.86 -5.60 31.80
C HIS A 469 -4.88 -6.76 31.48
N VAL A 470 -4.12 -7.27 32.46
CA VAL A 470 -3.10 -8.33 32.25
C VAL A 470 -3.75 -9.72 32.13
N TYR A 471 -4.29 -10.06 30.96
CA TYR A 471 -4.81 -11.41 30.67
C TYR A 471 -3.71 -12.33 30.14
N SER A 472 -2.80 -12.78 31.01
CA SER A 472 -1.63 -13.61 30.62
C SER A 472 -0.72 -12.97 29.56
N MET A 473 -0.81 -11.65 29.38
CA MET A 473 -0.02 -10.92 28.40
C MET A 473 1.36 -10.60 29.00
N GLU A 474 2.39 -11.35 28.61
CA GLU A 474 3.80 -11.12 29.01
C GLU A 474 4.22 -9.66 28.78
N ILE A 475 3.74 -9.05 27.71
CA ILE A 475 3.94 -7.63 27.36
C ILE A 475 3.57 -6.69 28.53
N LEU A 476 2.38 -6.86 29.10
CA LEU A 476 1.90 -6.02 30.20
C LEU A 476 2.63 -6.34 31.52
N GLN A 477 3.10 -7.58 31.70
CA GLN A 477 3.98 -7.93 32.83
C GLN A 477 5.31 -7.17 32.71
N SER A 478 5.95 -7.20 31.54
CA SER A 478 7.20 -6.46 31.29
C SER A 478 7.04 -4.96 31.50
N LEU A 479 5.91 -4.39 31.07
CA LEU A 479 5.62 -2.97 31.26
C LEU A 479 5.52 -2.60 32.75
N LEU A 480 4.80 -3.40 33.55
CA LEU A 480 4.72 -3.20 35.00
C LEU A 480 6.11 -3.28 35.66
N LEU A 481 6.92 -4.27 35.30
CA LEU A 481 8.26 -4.41 35.87
C LEU A 481 9.16 -3.24 35.47
N SER A 482 9.06 -2.73 34.24
CA SER A 482 9.77 -1.52 33.80
C SER A 482 9.37 -0.29 34.61
N LEU A 483 8.07 -0.10 34.89
CA LEU A 483 7.59 0.97 35.77
C LEU A 483 8.16 0.86 37.19
N ILE A 484 8.19 -0.34 37.78
CA ILE A 484 8.76 -0.52 39.13
C ILE A 484 10.25 -0.20 39.13
N LYS A 485 10.97 -0.61 38.08
CA LYS A 485 12.41 -0.34 37.90
C LYS A 485 12.75 1.14 37.71
N SER A 486 11.81 1.97 37.27
CA SER A 486 12.05 3.40 37.02
C SER A 486 11.90 4.28 38.27
N ILE A 487 11.30 3.78 39.35
CA ILE A 487 11.05 4.56 40.56
C ILE A 487 12.37 4.77 41.34
N LYS A 488 12.76 6.04 41.50
CA LYS A 488 14.02 6.44 42.16
C LYS A 488 13.85 6.79 43.63
N LYS A 489 12.66 7.26 44.04
CA LYS A 489 12.39 7.78 45.39
C LYS A 489 11.66 6.74 46.23
N GLU A 490 12.10 6.57 47.47
CA GLU A 490 11.42 5.72 48.44
C GLU A 490 10.16 6.41 48.96
N ASN A 491 9.00 5.83 48.64
CA ASN A 491 7.70 6.15 49.22
C ASN A 491 7.07 4.83 49.68
N GLU A 492 6.87 4.67 50.99
CA GLU A 492 6.39 3.42 51.57
C GLU A 492 4.95 3.07 51.12
N VAL A 493 4.07 4.06 50.92
CA VAL A 493 2.69 3.81 50.45
C VAL A 493 2.69 3.28 49.02
N LEU A 494 3.49 3.90 48.14
CA LEU A 494 3.68 3.42 46.76
C LEU A 494 4.26 2.01 46.74
N LYS A 495 5.27 1.76 47.59
CA LYS A 495 5.94 0.48 47.73
C LYS A 495 5.01 -0.63 48.22
N GLU A 496 4.18 -0.36 49.23
CA GLU A 496 3.16 -1.29 49.72
C GLU A 496 2.11 -1.59 48.66
N GLY A 497 1.64 -0.56 47.93
CA GLY A 497 0.70 -0.72 46.82
C GLY A 497 1.25 -1.60 45.70
N LEU A 498 2.48 -1.33 45.23
CA LEU A 498 3.13 -2.13 44.19
C LEU A 498 3.44 -3.55 44.66
N TYR A 499 3.86 -3.72 45.91
CA TYR A 499 4.05 -5.03 46.53
C TYR A 499 2.75 -5.83 46.51
N PHE A 500 1.63 -5.23 46.93
CA PHE A 500 0.31 -5.87 46.94
C PHE A 500 -0.14 -6.28 45.53
N ILE A 501 0.03 -5.41 44.54
CA ILE A 501 -0.28 -5.71 43.13
C ILE A 501 0.50 -6.94 42.64
N LEU A 502 1.80 -7.00 42.92
CA LEU A 502 2.66 -8.12 42.53
C LEU A 502 2.30 -9.40 43.29
N SER A 503 2.11 -9.31 44.61
CA SER A 503 1.97 -10.46 45.48
C SER A 503 0.57 -11.07 45.42
N GLU A 504 -0.49 -10.27 45.55
CA GLU A 504 -1.85 -10.77 45.72
C GLU A 504 -2.56 -11.09 44.40
N TYR A 505 -2.10 -10.48 43.31
CA TYR A 505 -2.74 -10.65 42.01
C TYR A 505 -1.79 -11.16 40.93
N LEU A 506 -0.73 -10.39 40.57
CA LEU A 506 0.03 -10.68 39.35
C LEU A 506 0.72 -12.04 39.41
N ILE A 507 1.59 -12.29 40.39
CA ILE A 507 2.36 -13.54 40.46
C ILE A 507 1.46 -14.70 40.89
N TYR A 508 0.42 -14.41 41.68
CA TYR A 508 -0.55 -15.41 42.12
C TYR A 508 -1.28 -16.05 40.93
N ASN A 509 -1.59 -15.25 39.92
CA ASN A 509 -2.25 -15.68 38.69
C ASN A 509 -1.25 -16.05 37.57
N TYR A 510 -0.14 -15.33 37.46
CA TYR A 510 0.82 -15.38 36.35
C TYR A 510 2.25 -15.61 36.85
N ARG A 511 2.57 -16.86 37.20
CA ARG A 511 3.85 -17.20 37.83
C ARG A 511 5.09 -16.94 36.98
N SER A 512 4.96 -16.89 35.66
CA SER A 512 6.07 -16.53 34.76
C SER A 512 6.68 -15.17 35.12
N THR A 513 5.90 -14.27 35.74
CA THR A 513 6.41 -12.99 36.26
C THR A 513 7.50 -13.18 37.31
N LEU A 514 7.44 -14.24 38.13
CA LEU A 514 8.47 -14.53 39.13
C LEU A 514 9.81 -14.88 38.47
N ASP A 515 9.78 -15.60 37.34
CA ASP A 515 11.00 -15.94 36.59
C ASP A 515 11.63 -14.68 35.97
N LEU A 516 10.80 -13.74 35.50
CA LEU A 516 11.26 -12.43 35.01
C LEU A 516 11.93 -11.62 36.13
N ILE A 517 11.31 -11.55 37.31
CA ILE A 517 11.85 -10.84 38.48
C ILE A 517 13.18 -11.45 38.94
N LYS A 518 13.29 -12.79 39.00
CA LYS A 518 14.52 -13.47 39.40
C LYS A 518 15.68 -13.14 38.46
N LYS A 519 15.42 -13.15 37.16
CA LYS A 519 16.40 -12.75 36.15
C LYS A 519 16.85 -11.30 36.34
N ASP A 520 15.92 -10.39 36.58
CA ASP A 520 16.24 -8.97 36.86
C ASP A 520 17.11 -8.79 38.11
N ILE A 521 16.90 -9.59 39.17
CA ILE A 521 17.74 -9.58 40.38
C ILE A 521 19.17 -10.07 40.06
N GLU A 522 19.29 -11.13 39.26
CA GLU A 522 20.58 -11.71 38.87
C GLU A 522 21.43 -10.76 38.01
N ASP A 523 20.79 -9.93 37.18
CA ASP A 523 21.45 -8.98 36.28
C ASP A 523 22.07 -7.75 37.01
N LYS A 524 21.83 -7.60 38.33
CA LYS A 524 22.48 -6.63 39.27
C LYS A 524 22.40 -5.12 38.92
N GLN A 525 21.56 -4.70 37.97
CA GLN A 525 21.37 -3.29 37.59
C GLN A 525 20.11 -2.64 38.18
N LEU A 526 19.61 -3.15 39.32
CA LEU A 526 18.40 -2.65 39.96
C LEU A 526 18.67 -1.49 40.92
N LEU A 527 17.82 -0.47 40.86
CA LEU A 527 17.75 0.57 41.88
C LEU A 527 17.29 -0.01 43.23
N PRO A 528 17.65 0.61 44.37
CA PRO A 528 17.30 0.11 45.71
C PRO A 528 15.82 -0.19 45.90
N PHE A 529 14.95 0.70 45.41
CA PHE A 529 13.50 0.55 45.49
C PHE A 529 12.99 -0.74 44.83
N ALA A 530 13.33 -0.94 43.55
CA ALA A 530 12.92 -2.12 42.79
C ALA A 530 13.52 -3.40 43.37
N LYS A 531 14.79 -3.35 43.78
CA LYS A 531 15.48 -4.48 44.39
C LYS A 531 14.77 -4.96 45.66
N ASP A 532 14.42 -4.04 46.56
CA ASP A 532 13.75 -4.40 47.82
C ASP A 532 12.38 -5.03 47.58
N ILE A 533 11.55 -4.45 46.70
CA ILE A 533 10.24 -5.04 46.34
C ILE A 533 10.44 -6.44 45.74
N PHE A 534 11.35 -6.58 44.78
CA PHE A 534 11.58 -7.83 44.06
C PHE A 534 12.10 -8.94 44.98
N GLU A 535 13.04 -8.65 45.87
CA GLU A 535 13.54 -9.58 46.87
C GLU A 535 12.44 -9.98 47.87
N LYS A 536 11.65 -9.00 48.35
CA LYS A 536 10.53 -9.25 49.28
C LYS A 536 9.46 -10.15 48.66
N VAL A 537 9.05 -9.88 47.42
CA VAL A 537 8.07 -10.68 46.69
C VAL A 537 8.60 -12.08 46.38
N THR A 538 9.86 -12.18 45.96
CA THR A 538 10.50 -13.48 45.68
C THR A 538 10.58 -14.33 46.95
N GLY A 539 11.03 -13.75 48.07
CA GLY A 539 11.10 -14.44 49.36
C GLY A 539 9.73 -14.88 49.86
N TYR A 540 8.69 -14.04 49.69
CA TYR A 540 7.31 -14.41 50.02
C TYR A 540 6.86 -15.65 49.25
N TYR A 541 7.06 -15.67 47.92
CA TYR A 541 6.63 -16.80 47.09
C TYR A 541 7.47 -18.05 47.27
N GLU A 542 8.78 -17.93 47.52
CA GLU A 542 9.62 -19.07 47.85
C GLU A 542 9.20 -19.73 49.16
N ASN A 543 8.88 -18.93 50.19
CA ASN A 543 8.33 -19.43 51.44
C ASN A 543 6.95 -20.07 51.21
N TYR A 544 6.06 -19.40 50.47
CA TYR A 544 4.74 -19.93 50.11
C TYR A 544 4.84 -21.30 49.41
N PHE A 545 5.70 -21.42 48.38
CA PHE A 545 5.89 -22.70 47.68
C PHE A 545 6.56 -23.75 48.56
N THR A 546 7.45 -23.37 49.47
CA THR A 546 8.07 -24.29 50.42
C THR A 546 7.05 -24.83 51.41
N GLN A 547 6.20 -23.97 51.99
CA GLN A 547 5.10 -24.35 52.87
C GLN A 547 4.08 -25.21 52.13
N LEU A 548 3.73 -24.84 50.90
CA LEU A 548 2.75 -25.59 50.13
C LEU A 548 3.27 -26.99 49.76
N ARG A 549 4.59 -27.15 49.53
CA ARG A 549 5.24 -28.46 49.36
C ARG A 549 5.31 -29.26 50.66
N SER A 550 5.29 -28.60 51.83
CA SER A 550 5.32 -29.27 53.13
C SER A 550 3.93 -29.71 53.63
N ILE A 551 2.85 -29.27 52.98
CA ILE A 551 1.50 -29.76 53.24
C ILE A 551 1.43 -31.25 52.90
N VAL A 552 1.34 -32.08 53.95
CA VAL A 552 1.09 -33.52 53.81
C VAL A 552 -0.35 -33.70 53.32
N VAL A 553 -0.50 -34.04 52.04
CA VAL A 553 -1.81 -34.43 51.50
C VAL A 553 -2.26 -35.69 52.24
N ALA A 554 -3.33 -35.57 53.03
CA ALA A 554 -3.94 -36.70 53.72
C ALA A 554 -4.20 -37.84 52.72
N LYS A 555 -3.92 -39.09 53.12
CA LYS A 555 -4.04 -40.25 52.22
C LYS A 555 -5.46 -40.39 51.66
N GLU A 556 -6.44 -39.93 52.42
CA GLU A 556 -7.87 -39.95 52.14
C GLU A 556 -8.27 -38.95 51.04
N ILE A 557 -7.52 -37.86 50.88
CA ILE A 557 -7.82 -36.79 49.90
C ILE A 557 -6.95 -36.96 48.64
N ARG A 558 -5.94 -37.84 48.68
CA ARG A 558 -5.08 -38.11 47.55
C ARG A 558 -5.89 -38.83 46.47
N PRO A 559 -6.13 -38.24 45.29
CA PRO A 559 -6.85 -38.94 44.23
C PRO A 559 -6.11 -40.23 43.91
N TYR A 560 -6.85 -41.33 43.73
CA TYR A 560 -6.27 -42.62 43.32
C TYR A 560 -5.34 -42.36 42.13
N LYS A 561 -4.13 -42.94 42.15
CA LYS A 561 -3.08 -42.66 41.14
C LYS A 561 -3.62 -42.79 39.72
N ASP A 562 -4.46 -43.81 39.50
CA ASP A 562 -5.13 -44.08 38.23
C ASP A 562 -6.15 -43.00 37.88
N HIS A 563 -6.90 -42.47 38.84
CA HIS A 563 -7.85 -41.36 38.63
C HIS A 563 -7.14 -40.05 38.29
N SER A 564 -6.01 -39.75 38.93
CA SER A 564 -5.22 -38.56 38.62
C SER A 564 -4.59 -38.67 37.22
N GLN A 565 -4.10 -39.86 36.85
CA GLN A 565 -3.62 -40.17 35.50
C GLN A 565 -4.74 -40.09 34.46
N LEU A 566 -5.93 -40.61 34.77
CA LEU A 566 -7.10 -40.59 33.89
C LEU A 566 -7.61 -39.15 33.71
N HIS A 567 -7.72 -38.38 34.80
CA HIS A 567 -8.10 -36.98 34.77
C HIS A 567 -7.12 -36.18 33.91
N ASN A 568 -5.80 -36.32 34.13
CA ASN A 568 -4.79 -35.65 33.33
C ASN A 568 -4.81 -36.09 31.86
N PHE A 569 -5.07 -37.38 31.59
CA PHE A 569 -5.27 -37.89 30.23
C PHE A 569 -6.47 -37.23 29.54
N TYR A 570 -7.62 -37.16 30.21
CA TYR A 570 -8.82 -36.52 29.68
C TYR A 570 -8.64 -35.01 29.54
N TYR A 571 -8.01 -34.34 30.49
CA TYR A 571 -7.72 -32.91 30.43
C TYR A 571 -6.79 -32.59 29.26
N ARG A 572 -5.71 -33.37 29.08
CA ARG A 572 -4.80 -33.25 27.93
C ARG A 572 -5.49 -33.56 26.61
N LYS A 573 -6.38 -34.56 26.59
CA LYS A 573 -7.20 -34.88 25.41
C LYS A 573 -8.14 -33.72 25.06
N LEU A 574 -8.79 -33.12 26.06
CA LEU A 574 -9.65 -31.94 25.88
C LEU A 574 -8.85 -30.74 25.35
N PHE A 575 -7.69 -30.45 25.94
CA PHE A 575 -6.79 -29.38 25.49
C PHE A 575 -6.17 -29.65 24.11
N ALA A 576 -5.96 -30.91 23.72
CA ALA A 576 -5.50 -31.27 22.38
C ALA A 576 -6.65 -31.25 21.34
N ASP A 577 -7.89 -31.48 21.77
CA ASP A 577 -9.06 -31.48 20.89
C ASP A 577 -9.62 -30.06 20.64
N ILE A 578 -9.38 -29.10 21.54
CA ILE A 578 -9.77 -27.68 21.37
C ILE A 578 -9.09 -27.04 20.14
N PRO A 579 -7.76 -27.14 19.94
CA PRO A 579 -7.08 -26.68 18.73
C PRO A 579 -7.53 -27.47 17.50
N LYS A 580 -7.72 -28.79 17.60
CA LYS A 580 -8.19 -29.61 16.46
C LYS A 580 -9.59 -29.24 15.98
N LYS A 581 -10.48 -28.81 16.88
CA LYS A 581 -11.81 -28.27 16.51
C LYS A 581 -11.70 -26.89 15.87
N ALA A 582 -10.73 -26.06 16.29
CA ALA A 582 -10.45 -24.77 15.66
C ALA A 582 -9.77 -24.93 14.28
N GLU A 583 -8.89 -25.92 14.11
CA GLU A 583 -8.19 -26.24 12.86
C GLU A 583 -9.10 -26.85 11.79
N LYS A 584 -10.21 -27.50 12.18
CA LYS A 584 -11.18 -28.08 11.22
C LYS A 584 -11.80 -27.05 10.26
N ASN A 585 -11.71 -25.75 10.60
CA ASN A 585 -12.20 -24.65 9.76
C ASN A 585 -11.06 -23.80 9.16
N SER A 586 -9.80 -24.26 9.24
CA SER A 586 -8.60 -23.53 8.80
C SER A 586 -7.89 -24.24 7.65
N LEU A 587 -7.33 -23.45 6.72
CA LEU A 587 -6.46 -23.88 5.61
C LEU A 587 -5.22 -24.66 6.08
N MET A 588 -4.83 -24.54 7.35
CA MET A 588 -3.73 -25.31 7.95
C MET A 588 -3.98 -26.83 8.04
N SER A 589 -5.24 -27.26 7.92
CA SER A 589 -5.60 -28.69 7.90
C SER A 589 -5.06 -29.48 6.69
N LEU A 590 -4.55 -28.79 5.65
CA LEU A 590 -3.94 -29.40 4.48
C LEU A 590 -2.48 -29.83 4.69
N PHE A 591 -1.82 -29.38 5.75
CA PHE A 591 -0.47 -29.83 6.09
C PHE A 591 -0.54 -31.10 6.95
N LYS A 592 0.21 -32.15 6.55
CA LYS A 592 0.31 -33.39 7.33
C LYS A 592 0.96 -33.10 8.68
N SER A 593 0.17 -33.10 9.75
CA SER A 593 0.69 -33.15 11.11
C SER A 593 0.92 -34.61 11.52
N THR A 594 2.13 -34.91 11.99
CA THR A 594 2.46 -36.22 12.56
C THR A 594 2.05 -36.21 14.02
N GLN A 595 1.11 -37.09 14.41
CA GLN A 595 0.72 -37.21 15.82
C GLN A 595 1.81 -37.91 16.62
N VAL A 596 2.38 -37.22 17.61
CA VAL A 596 3.30 -37.82 18.59
C VAL A 596 2.48 -38.28 19.80
N ASN A 597 2.36 -39.60 19.97
CA ASN A 597 1.75 -40.20 21.16
C ASN A 597 2.78 -40.25 22.30
N ALA A 598 2.52 -39.48 23.36
CA ALA A 598 3.43 -39.29 24.48
C ALA A 598 3.29 -40.40 25.54
N ASN A 599 3.52 -41.67 25.17
CA ASN A 599 3.64 -42.72 26.20
C ASN A 599 4.60 -43.88 25.91
N ASN A 600 5.22 -43.99 24.73
CA ASN A 600 6.35 -44.89 24.48
C ASN A 600 7.07 -44.48 23.19
N TRP A 601 8.38 -44.22 23.25
CA TRP A 601 9.21 -44.10 22.04
C TRP A 601 10.14 -45.30 21.96
N ALA A 602 10.21 -45.92 20.80
CA ALA A 602 11.29 -46.81 20.42
C ALA A 602 11.76 -46.39 19.03
N ILE A 603 12.89 -45.69 18.95
CA ILE A 603 13.59 -45.48 17.68
C ILE A 603 14.38 -46.76 17.43
N ARG A 604 13.92 -47.58 16.48
CA ARG A 604 14.64 -48.77 16.02
C ARG A 604 15.85 -48.31 15.21
N ARG A 605 17.07 -48.56 15.69
CA ARG A 605 18.27 -48.46 14.84
C ARG A 605 18.30 -49.68 13.92
N ALA A 606 18.74 -49.52 12.68
CA ALA A 606 18.58 -50.50 11.60
C ALA A 606 19.14 -51.91 11.90
N ASN A 607 20.00 -52.06 12.91
CA ASN A 607 20.77 -53.29 13.15
C ASN A 607 20.41 -54.04 14.46
N GLU A 608 19.37 -53.65 15.20
CA GLU A 608 19.01 -54.31 16.46
C GLU A 608 17.90 -55.38 16.29
N LEU A 609 18.27 -56.64 16.58
CA LEU A 609 17.41 -57.82 16.43
C LEU A 609 16.47 -58.11 17.62
N LYS A 610 16.66 -57.46 18.78
CA LYS A 610 15.80 -57.65 19.97
C LYS A 610 15.54 -56.33 20.71
N HIS A 611 14.28 -56.11 21.05
CA HIS A 611 13.78 -54.88 21.65
C HIS A 611 14.11 -54.84 23.15
N VAL A 612 14.96 -53.90 23.59
CA VAL A 612 15.20 -53.64 25.02
C VAL A 612 14.61 -52.29 25.38
N PRO A 613 13.43 -52.23 26.02
CA PRO A 613 12.87 -50.97 26.52
C PRO A 613 13.75 -50.47 27.68
N SER A 614 14.34 -49.28 27.52
CA SER A 614 15.01 -48.58 28.61
C SER A 614 13.99 -47.72 29.37
N PRO A 615 13.93 -47.75 30.71
CA PRO A 615 13.07 -46.85 31.46
C PRO A 615 13.55 -45.41 31.27
N LEU A 616 12.62 -44.51 30.95
CA LEU A 616 12.89 -43.07 30.96
C LEU A 616 13.41 -42.67 32.34
N GLY A 617 14.48 -41.87 32.37
CA GLY A 617 14.86 -41.13 33.57
C GLY A 617 13.63 -40.43 34.12
N HIS A 618 13.47 -40.44 35.45
CA HIS A 618 12.33 -39.85 36.15
C HIS A 618 12.00 -38.45 35.61
N ILE A 619 10.99 -38.35 34.74
CA ILE A 619 10.39 -37.06 34.40
C ILE A 619 9.36 -36.78 35.48
N SER A 620 9.77 -36.05 36.53
CA SER A 620 8.81 -35.43 37.43
C SER A 620 8.17 -34.25 36.69
N VAL A 621 6.93 -34.42 36.24
CA VAL A 621 6.09 -33.27 35.91
C VAL A 621 5.63 -32.69 37.24
N THR A 622 6.25 -31.60 37.68
CA THR A 622 5.66 -30.77 38.73
C THR A 622 4.33 -30.28 38.19
N SER A 623 3.23 -30.72 38.80
CA SER A 623 1.91 -30.16 38.53
C SER A 623 2.00 -28.64 38.61
N GLU A 624 1.68 -27.93 37.54
CA GLU A 624 1.42 -26.50 37.60
C GLU A 624 0.42 -26.28 38.74
N PHE A 625 0.82 -25.60 39.83
CA PHE A 625 -0.15 -25.27 40.86
C PHE A 625 -1.24 -24.40 40.22
N PRO A 626 -2.52 -24.58 40.56
CA PRO A 626 -3.60 -23.79 39.95
C PRO A 626 -3.39 -22.29 40.21
N SER A 627 -3.67 -21.45 39.21
CA SER A 627 -3.67 -20.00 39.37
C SER A 627 -4.78 -19.56 40.31
N GLY A 628 -4.66 -18.37 40.89
CA GLY A 628 -5.74 -17.76 41.67
C GLY A 628 -7.07 -17.72 40.94
N GLU A 629 -7.06 -17.36 39.66
CA GLU A 629 -8.23 -17.34 38.78
C GLU A 629 -8.92 -18.71 38.66
N LYS A 630 -8.19 -19.82 38.89
CA LYS A 630 -8.77 -21.17 38.94
C LYS A 630 -9.24 -21.56 40.34
N LEU A 631 -8.53 -21.11 41.38
CA LEU A 631 -8.82 -21.44 42.78
C LEU A 631 -9.98 -20.61 43.37
N ASN A 632 -10.02 -19.32 43.05
CA ASN A 632 -11.04 -18.38 43.49
C ASN A 632 -11.37 -17.38 42.36
N PRO A 633 -12.05 -17.84 41.29
CA PRO A 633 -12.33 -17.04 40.10
C PRO A 633 -13.09 -15.75 40.42
N ILE A 634 -14.05 -15.80 41.34
CA ILE A 634 -14.92 -14.67 41.68
C ILE A 634 -14.12 -13.54 42.34
N TYR A 635 -13.28 -13.87 43.32
CA TYR A 635 -12.48 -12.88 44.03
C TYR A 635 -11.39 -12.27 43.15
N GLN A 636 -10.73 -13.09 42.33
CA GLN A 636 -9.70 -12.59 41.42
C GLN A 636 -10.31 -11.71 40.32
N GLU A 637 -11.46 -12.09 39.78
CA GLU A 637 -12.21 -11.23 38.86
C GLU A 637 -12.66 -9.93 39.55
N PHE A 638 -13.08 -9.98 40.82
CA PHE A 638 -13.40 -8.79 41.60
C PHE A 638 -12.20 -7.84 41.72
N ILE A 639 -11.03 -8.33 42.15
CA ILE A 639 -9.80 -7.52 42.23
C ILE A 639 -9.50 -6.89 40.88
N ARG A 640 -9.50 -7.69 39.82
CA ARG A 640 -9.22 -7.24 38.46
C ARG A 640 -10.16 -6.12 38.01
N ARG A 641 -11.46 -6.29 38.24
CA ARG A 641 -12.48 -5.29 37.90
C ARG A 641 -12.34 -4.02 38.72
N THR A 642 -11.94 -4.12 39.99
CA THR A 642 -11.62 -2.97 40.82
C THR A 642 -10.44 -2.21 40.23
N TYR A 643 -9.36 -2.89 39.86
CA TYR A 643 -8.20 -2.25 39.22
C TYR A 643 -8.51 -1.62 37.86
N GLN A 644 -9.44 -2.20 37.09
CA GLN A 644 -9.92 -1.57 35.85
C GLN A 644 -10.71 -0.29 36.12
N LYS A 645 -11.52 -0.27 37.19
CA LYS A 645 -12.47 0.81 37.48
C LYS A 645 -11.93 1.92 38.36
N ILE A 646 -10.84 1.70 39.09
CA ILE A 646 -10.28 2.68 40.01
C ILE A 646 -10.02 4.01 39.28
N GLU A 647 -10.51 5.10 39.83
CA GLU A 647 -10.32 6.45 39.34
C GLU A 647 -9.05 7.04 39.97
N LYS A 648 -8.46 8.05 39.31
CA LYS A 648 -7.17 8.58 39.73
C LYS A 648 -7.26 9.25 41.10
N ASP A 649 -8.38 9.89 41.41
CA ASP A 649 -8.62 10.57 42.68
C ASP A 649 -8.76 9.61 43.88
N GLU A 650 -9.23 8.38 43.66
CA GLU A 650 -9.36 7.32 44.67
C GLU A 650 -8.00 6.83 45.25
N ILE A 651 -6.88 7.19 44.62
CA ILE A 651 -5.54 6.81 45.07
C ILE A 651 -4.99 7.83 46.08
N ASN A 652 -4.78 7.39 47.31
CA ASN A 652 -4.19 8.18 48.39
C ASN A 652 -2.74 7.75 48.64
N ILE A 653 -1.79 8.64 48.35
CA ILE A 653 -0.33 8.44 48.58
C ILE A 653 0.26 9.57 49.47
N ASP A 654 -0.55 10.57 49.82
CA ASP A 654 -0.15 11.73 50.64
C ASP A 654 -0.01 11.40 52.14
#